data_AF-A0A2E5WMR4-F1
#
_entry.id   AF-A0A2E5WMR4-F1
#
_cell.length_a   1.000
_cell.length_b   1.000
_cell.length_c   1.000
_cell.angle_alpha   90.00
_cell.angle_beta   90.00
_cell.angle_gamma   90.00
#
_symmetry.space_group_name_H-M   'P 1'
#
loop_
_entity.id
_entity.type
_entity.pdbx_description
1 polymer ?
#
loop_
_entity_poly.entity_id
_entity_poly.type
_entity_poly.pdbx_seq_one_letter_code
_entity_poly.pdbx_strand_id
1 'polypeptide(L)'
;MSSLDKWSDNEAQEIITKYLSNNVSEDLAIRTYSARLLGSDPELVLHGGGNTSVKSKSKDLYGNDIPVLFIKGSGWDLETIEPQGHPAVNLQGLMELRKLTKLSDEEMVAAQRRNLLNPNAPNPSVEALLHAFIPHKFIDHTHSAAILAIANQPNSFSLCEKIFGDRVAIIPYIMPGFDLALSAANGYEIAEKQANLNGKSIEGMILINHGIFTFGETAKESYKRMISLVNKADKNLSRSVTLQLKVKEKLNSSQKKNCLLLPYLRGVLGRKALDFVETNNWVLETRSTKSILELLSKNNLKELISRGVATPDHVIRMKSCPLLLDSFQQSSEMTFEEDISKWISSTNKKLDKYIDDYQNYFDENNKRVGYIKKQLDPLPRLILLPGLGLIGVGKSKASSKITADIGEAWIETLLSAESIGKFEPVNSFDTFDLEYWSLEQAKLGKKKQSRLSGQVVVITGAGGTIGSQIAKDFSDLGAEIIAIDIDKNSAQNTIKECNSNAIAIQCDVTSNEELENAFNEIIYNFGGLDILISNAGSAWQGEISSMQDSMLRKSMELNFFSHHYAAQNSVKIFRAQDFKVSSDDKLIGGQLLFNISKQALNPGKGFGSYGIAKSALLALMKQYAIEEGSRKIRSNGVNADRIRSGLLNQDMIAERSKSRGITQKEYMSGNLLRTEVTAKDVSEAFLSLALMQKTTGGLITVDGGNASAMVR
;
A
#
# COMPACT_ATOMS: atom_id res chain seq x y z
N MET A 1 19.03 15.49 -9.62
CA MET A 1 18.63 15.75 -11.02
C MET A 1 17.33 16.54 -10.87
N SER A 2 17.22 17.72 -11.47
CA SER A 2 16.08 18.63 -11.31
C SER A 2 14.77 18.02 -11.84
N SER A 3 13.61 18.39 -11.27
CA SER A 3 12.30 18.01 -11.84
C SER A 3 12.25 18.41 -13.32
N LEU A 4 11.97 17.41 -14.17
CA LEU A 4 12.03 17.58 -15.62
C LEU A 4 10.73 18.19 -16.12
N ASP A 5 10.84 19.16 -17.03
CA ASP A 5 9.69 19.64 -17.82
C ASP A 5 9.23 18.49 -18.74
N LYS A 6 8.12 17.86 -18.37
CA LYS A 6 7.52 16.75 -19.13
C LYS A 6 6.38 17.21 -20.04
N TRP A 7 6.20 18.52 -20.23
CA TRP A 7 5.10 19.04 -21.05
C TRP A 7 5.30 18.69 -22.53
N SER A 8 4.29 18.06 -23.12
CA SER A 8 4.22 17.78 -24.56
C SER A 8 2.98 18.43 -25.17
N ASP A 9 3.18 19.31 -26.15
CA ASP A 9 2.06 19.96 -26.86
C ASP A 9 1.22 18.95 -27.66
N ASN A 10 1.85 17.87 -28.16
CA ASN A 10 1.15 16.81 -28.88
C ASN A 10 0.25 16.00 -27.93
N GLU A 11 0.78 15.55 -26.78
CA GLU A 11 -0.01 14.79 -25.80
C GLU A 11 -1.14 15.63 -25.21
N ALA A 12 -0.87 16.93 -24.95
CA ALA A 12 -1.88 17.88 -24.52
C ALA A 12 -3.04 17.96 -25.54
N GLN A 13 -2.74 18.07 -26.83
CA GLN A 13 -3.74 18.12 -27.89
C GLN A 13 -4.52 16.81 -28.06
N GLU A 14 -3.85 15.66 -27.91
CA GLU A 14 -4.50 14.34 -27.92
C GLU A 14 -5.50 14.20 -26.77
N ILE A 15 -5.11 14.61 -25.56
CA ILE A 15 -5.97 14.60 -24.37
C ILE A 15 -7.16 15.55 -24.53
N ILE A 16 -6.93 16.78 -25.03
CA ILE A 16 -8.00 17.73 -25.34
C ILE A 16 -9.01 17.09 -26.31
N THR A 17 -8.52 16.53 -27.42
CA THR A 17 -9.38 15.90 -28.44
C THR A 17 -10.19 14.73 -27.86
N LYS A 18 -9.54 13.88 -27.05
CA LYS A 18 -10.19 12.75 -26.37
C LYS A 18 -11.30 13.20 -25.44
N TYR A 19 -11.12 14.27 -24.66
CA TYR A 19 -12.12 14.70 -23.68
C TYR A 19 -13.21 15.60 -24.28
N LEU A 20 -12.90 16.41 -25.29
CA LEU A 20 -13.90 17.19 -26.04
C LEU A 20 -14.97 16.28 -26.66
N SER A 21 -14.57 15.11 -27.20
CA SER A 21 -15.53 14.13 -27.72
C SER A 21 -16.47 13.53 -26.66
N ASN A 22 -16.15 13.73 -25.37
CA ASN A 22 -16.94 13.33 -24.21
C ASN A 22 -17.64 14.52 -23.51
N ASN A 23 -17.84 15.65 -24.20
CA ASN A 23 -18.47 16.87 -23.68
C ASN A 23 -17.76 17.51 -22.47
N VAL A 24 -16.44 17.34 -22.37
CA VAL A 24 -15.60 18.04 -21.37
C VAL A 24 -15.02 19.30 -22.00
N SER A 25 -15.00 20.43 -21.28
CA SER A 25 -14.44 21.68 -21.80
C SER A 25 -12.92 21.58 -22.01
N GLU A 26 -12.40 22.37 -22.95
CA GLU A 26 -10.96 22.42 -23.23
C GLU A 26 -10.14 22.78 -21.99
N ASP A 27 -10.60 23.77 -21.21
CA ASP A 27 -9.99 24.20 -19.94
C ASP A 27 -9.86 23.04 -18.94
N LEU A 28 -10.90 22.22 -18.81
CA LEU A 28 -10.89 21.07 -17.89
C LEU A 28 -10.03 19.92 -18.44
N ALA A 29 -10.07 19.68 -19.74
CA ALA A 29 -9.25 18.67 -20.40
C ALA A 29 -7.75 18.96 -20.23
N ILE A 30 -7.32 20.19 -20.52
CA ILE A 30 -5.91 20.58 -20.38
C ILE A 30 -5.47 20.64 -18.91
N ARG A 31 -6.38 21.00 -17.98
CA ARG A 31 -6.10 20.93 -16.54
C ARG A 31 -5.93 19.50 -16.05
N THR A 32 -6.71 18.56 -16.58
CA THR A 32 -6.55 17.13 -16.26
C THR A 32 -5.19 16.63 -16.73
N TYR A 33 -4.73 17.02 -17.92
CA TYR A 33 -3.38 16.71 -18.41
C TYR A 33 -2.28 17.31 -17.52
N SER A 34 -2.33 18.62 -17.24
CA SER A 34 -1.29 19.29 -16.45
C SER A 34 -1.24 18.78 -15.00
N ALA A 35 -2.39 18.42 -14.43
CA ALA A 35 -2.50 17.80 -13.11
C ALA A 35 -1.78 16.44 -13.04
N ARG A 36 -1.92 15.61 -14.08
CA ARG A 36 -1.21 14.32 -14.20
C ARG A 36 0.29 14.48 -14.34
N LEU A 37 0.75 15.49 -15.09
CA LEU A 37 2.19 15.78 -15.18
C LEU A 37 2.79 16.05 -13.79
N LEU A 38 2.13 16.89 -12.99
CA LEU A 38 2.55 17.17 -11.62
C LEU A 38 2.47 15.92 -10.73
N GLY A 39 1.36 15.18 -10.78
CA GLY A 39 1.17 13.97 -9.97
C GLY A 39 2.10 12.82 -10.32
N SER A 40 2.56 12.74 -11.57
CA SER A 40 3.52 11.73 -12.03
C SER A 40 4.96 11.97 -11.56
N ASP A 41 5.24 13.14 -10.99
CA ASP A 41 6.54 13.50 -10.46
C ASP A 41 6.56 13.42 -8.92
N PRO A 42 7.17 12.36 -8.34
CA PRO A 42 7.21 12.18 -6.89
C PRO A 42 7.99 13.29 -6.16
N GLU A 43 8.83 14.07 -6.84
CA GLU A 43 9.54 15.21 -6.25
C GLU A 43 8.66 16.45 -6.10
N LEU A 44 7.48 16.46 -6.72
CA LEU A 44 6.48 17.53 -6.62
C LEU A 44 5.33 17.12 -5.70
N VAL A 45 4.75 15.95 -5.93
CA VAL A 45 3.55 15.49 -5.21
C VAL A 45 3.64 14.01 -4.87
N LEU A 46 3.21 13.65 -3.67
CA LEU A 46 3.05 12.26 -3.23
C LEU A 46 1.68 11.99 -2.64
N HIS A 47 1.11 10.82 -2.99
CA HIS A 47 0.02 10.13 -2.30
C HIS A 47 -1.14 10.99 -1.79
N GLY A 48 -1.78 11.72 -2.71
CA GLY A 48 -2.94 12.55 -2.41
C GLY A 48 -2.62 13.98 -1.97
N GLY A 49 -1.34 14.34 -1.83
CA GLY A 49 -0.87 15.71 -1.66
C GLY A 49 -1.09 16.59 -2.90
N GLY A 50 -0.85 17.89 -2.75
CA GLY A 50 -0.99 18.89 -3.81
C GLY A 50 -2.43 19.09 -4.32
N ASN A 51 -2.68 20.25 -4.94
CA ASN A 51 -3.98 20.64 -5.49
C ASN A 51 -3.82 21.36 -6.82
N THR A 52 -4.78 21.19 -7.73
CA THR A 52 -4.81 21.94 -8.98
C THR A 52 -6.21 22.45 -9.25
N SER A 53 -6.30 23.63 -9.86
CA SER A 53 -7.57 24.20 -10.27
C SER A 53 -7.51 24.94 -11.59
N VAL A 54 -8.67 25.09 -12.24
CA VAL A 54 -8.90 26.02 -13.35
C VAL A 54 -10.20 26.79 -13.14
N LYS A 55 -10.15 28.10 -13.32
CA LYS A 55 -11.34 28.96 -13.40
C LYS A 55 -11.86 28.96 -14.84
N SER A 56 -13.13 28.65 -15.04
CA SER A 56 -13.76 28.58 -16.36
C SER A 56 -15.26 28.87 -16.26
N LYS A 57 -16.04 28.50 -17.28
CA LYS A 57 -17.50 28.59 -17.29
C LYS A 57 -18.12 27.20 -17.37
N SER A 58 -19.28 27.02 -16.76
CA SER A 58 -20.10 25.81 -16.89
C SER A 58 -21.58 26.18 -16.81
N LYS A 59 -22.43 25.30 -17.33
CA LYS A 59 -23.87 25.49 -17.30
C LYS A 59 -24.44 25.12 -15.95
N ASP A 60 -25.28 25.99 -15.39
CA ASP A 60 -26.10 25.68 -14.23
C ASP A 60 -27.29 24.76 -14.58
N LEU A 61 -28.13 24.44 -13.59
CA LEU A 61 -29.34 23.62 -13.77
C LEU A 61 -30.32 24.20 -14.80
N TYR A 62 -30.28 25.52 -15.00
CA TYR A 62 -31.17 26.26 -15.89
C TYR A 62 -30.55 26.49 -17.29
N GLY A 63 -29.30 26.04 -17.51
CA GLY A 63 -28.58 26.17 -18.76
C GLY A 63 -27.80 27.47 -18.93
N ASN A 64 -27.70 28.32 -17.90
CA ASN A 64 -26.94 29.56 -17.95
C ASN A 64 -25.44 29.31 -17.74
N ASP A 65 -24.60 29.98 -18.51
CA ASP A 65 -23.15 29.96 -18.29
C ASP A 65 -22.78 30.78 -17.04
N ILE A 66 -22.28 30.10 -16.01
CA ILE A 66 -21.81 30.74 -14.77
C ILE A 66 -20.31 30.50 -14.56
N PRO A 67 -19.60 31.41 -13.88
CA PRO A 67 -18.19 31.23 -13.55
C PRO A 67 -18.03 30.09 -12.52
N VAL A 68 -17.13 29.16 -12.81
CA VAL A 68 -16.84 28.01 -11.95
C VAL A 68 -15.35 27.85 -11.68
N LEU A 69 -15.04 27.31 -10.51
CA LEU A 69 -13.75 26.74 -10.18
C LEU A 69 -13.85 25.23 -10.33
N PHE A 70 -13.13 24.66 -11.30
CA PHE A 70 -12.84 23.23 -11.33
C PHE A 70 -11.61 23.00 -10.47
N ILE A 71 -11.73 22.22 -9.41
CA ILE A 71 -10.62 21.99 -8.46
C ILE A 71 -10.55 20.52 -8.08
N LYS A 72 -9.34 20.01 -7.81
CA LYS A 72 -9.15 18.65 -7.30
C LYS A 72 -10.12 18.33 -6.15
N GLY A 73 -10.82 17.20 -6.29
CA GLY A 73 -11.68 16.65 -5.27
C GLY A 73 -10.91 15.83 -4.23
N SER A 74 -11.36 15.86 -2.98
CA SER A 74 -10.78 15.06 -1.91
C SER A 74 -10.80 13.57 -2.25
N GLY A 75 -9.67 12.88 -2.02
CA GLY A 75 -9.52 11.44 -2.25
C GLY A 75 -9.10 11.03 -3.67
N TRP A 76 -8.94 11.99 -4.60
CA TRP A 76 -8.37 11.73 -5.93
C TRP A 76 -6.84 11.87 -5.91
N ASP A 77 -6.16 10.98 -6.64
CA ASP A 77 -4.72 11.08 -6.89
C ASP A 77 -4.47 11.91 -8.15
N LEU A 78 -3.54 12.87 -8.09
CA LEU A 78 -3.19 13.70 -9.25
C LEU A 78 -2.55 12.86 -10.37
N GLU A 79 -1.79 11.81 -10.06
CA GLU A 79 -1.15 10.94 -11.07
C GLU A 79 -2.20 10.31 -12.00
N THR A 80 -3.39 9.98 -11.46
CA THR A 80 -4.45 9.26 -12.17
C THR A 80 -5.77 10.05 -12.26
N ILE A 81 -5.77 11.36 -11.97
CA ILE A 81 -7.00 12.15 -11.91
C ILE A 81 -7.71 12.19 -13.27
N GLU A 82 -9.04 12.07 -13.26
CA GLU A 82 -9.90 12.20 -14.44
C GLU A 82 -10.76 13.48 -14.31
N PRO A 83 -11.45 13.95 -15.37
CA PRO A 83 -12.29 15.16 -15.29
C PRO A 83 -13.29 15.16 -14.13
N GLN A 84 -13.85 14.01 -13.76
CA GLN A 84 -14.77 13.84 -12.63
C GLN A 84 -14.09 14.09 -11.27
N GLY A 85 -12.77 13.98 -11.21
CA GLY A 85 -11.95 14.33 -10.06
C GLY A 85 -11.78 15.83 -9.86
N HIS A 86 -12.30 16.67 -10.77
CA HIS A 86 -12.31 18.13 -10.64
C HIS A 86 -13.74 18.65 -10.47
N PRO A 87 -14.36 18.54 -9.29
CA PRO A 87 -15.69 19.10 -9.02
C PRO A 87 -15.80 20.56 -9.46
N ALA A 88 -16.89 20.89 -10.15
CA ALA A 88 -17.24 22.25 -10.53
C ALA A 88 -17.95 22.95 -9.36
N VAL A 89 -17.34 24.03 -8.87
CA VAL A 89 -17.85 24.83 -7.75
C VAL A 89 -18.16 26.24 -8.25
N ASN A 90 -19.32 26.79 -7.90
CA ASN A 90 -19.70 28.17 -8.24
C ASN A 90 -18.68 29.16 -7.68
N LEU A 91 -17.91 29.79 -8.57
CA LEU A 91 -16.78 30.65 -8.18
C LEU A 91 -17.26 31.92 -7.47
N GLN A 92 -18.37 32.51 -7.92
CA GLN A 92 -18.92 33.71 -7.30
C GLN A 92 -19.37 33.44 -5.86
N GLY A 93 -20.02 32.29 -5.64
CA GLY A 93 -20.41 31.87 -4.30
C GLY A 93 -19.23 31.63 -3.37
N LEU A 94 -18.10 31.13 -3.88
CA LEU A 94 -16.86 31.04 -3.09
C LEU A 94 -16.26 32.42 -2.79
N MET A 95 -16.23 33.32 -3.77
CA MET A 95 -15.68 34.68 -3.59
C MET A 95 -16.45 35.50 -2.54
N GLU A 96 -17.76 35.29 -2.39
CA GLU A 96 -18.56 35.96 -1.35
C GLU A 96 -18.09 35.60 0.06
N LEU A 97 -17.53 34.41 0.27
CA LEU A 97 -16.99 34.00 1.57
C LEU A 97 -15.79 34.84 2.00
N ARG A 98 -15.09 35.51 1.06
CA ARG A 98 -13.98 36.42 1.37
C ARG A 98 -14.41 37.62 2.22
N LYS A 99 -15.70 37.96 2.24
CA LYS A 99 -16.27 39.05 3.05
C LYS A 99 -16.40 38.69 4.53
N LEU A 100 -16.32 37.40 4.87
CA LEU A 100 -16.42 36.93 6.23
C LEU A 100 -15.10 37.13 6.97
N THR A 101 -15.19 37.41 8.27
CA THR A 101 -14.01 37.55 9.14
C THR A 101 -13.57 36.22 9.75
N LYS A 102 -14.47 35.24 9.81
CA LYS A 102 -14.20 33.91 10.36
C LYS A 102 -15.16 32.90 9.74
N LEU A 103 -14.69 31.67 9.58
CA LEU A 103 -15.49 30.54 9.13
C LEU A 103 -14.92 29.26 9.77
N SER A 104 -15.76 28.45 10.41
CA SER A 104 -15.31 27.14 10.91
C SER A 104 -15.05 26.16 9.76
N ASP A 105 -14.31 25.09 10.02
CA ASP A 105 -14.04 24.04 9.02
C ASP A 105 -15.32 23.38 8.52
N GLU A 106 -16.28 23.09 9.41
CA GLU A 106 -17.56 22.51 9.05
C GLU A 106 -18.39 23.46 8.17
N GLU A 107 -18.43 24.75 8.52
CA GLU A 107 -19.12 25.76 7.72
C GLU A 107 -18.44 25.98 6.36
N MET A 108 -17.10 25.95 6.32
CA MET A 108 -16.32 26.06 5.09
C MET A 108 -16.65 24.91 4.14
N VAL A 109 -16.59 23.66 4.61
CA VAL A 109 -16.93 22.49 3.80
C VAL A 109 -18.39 22.52 3.38
N ALA A 110 -19.30 22.90 4.27
CA ALA A 110 -20.71 23.04 3.93
C ALA A 110 -20.93 24.11 2.85
N ALA A 111 -20.25 25.25 2.93
CA ALA A 111 -20.33 26.32 1.93
C ALA A 111 -19.75 25.88 0.58
N GLN A 112 -18.61 25.18 0.57
CA GLN A 112 -18.04 24.59 -0.65
C GLN A 112 -19.01 23.58 -1.29
N ARG A 113 -19.61 22.68 -0.49
CA ARG A 113 -20.58 21.69 -0.98
C ARG A 113 -21.87 22.33 -1.51
N ARG A 114 -22.38 23.38 -0.85
CA ARG A 114 -23.57 24.12 -1.31
C ARG A 114 -23.36 24.78 -2.66
N ASN A 115 -22.11 25.08 -3.02
CA ASN A 115 -21.74 25.70 -4.28
C ASN A 115 -21.38 24.67 -5.38
N LEU A 116 -21.47 23.35 -5.12
CA LEU A 116 -21.27 22.35 -6.16
C LEU A 116 -22.39 22.40 -7.21
N LEU A 117 -22.02 22.36 -8.49
CA LEU A 117 -23.00 22.20 -9.57
C LEU A 117 -23.57 20.78 -9.65
N ASN A 118 -22.77 19.78 -9.30
CA ASN A 118 -23.21 18.39 -9.19
C ASN A 118 -23.10 17.94 -7.72
N PRO A 119 -24.22 17.69 -7.02
CA PRO A 119 -24.20 17.30 -5.61
C PRO A 119 -23.57 15.91 -5.37
N ASN A 120 -23.47 15.08 -6.42
CA ASN A 120 -22.82 13.77 -6.38
C ASN A 120 -21.31 13.84 -6.68
N ALA A 121 -20.79 15.01 -7.04
CA ALA A 121 -19.35 15.20 -7.23
C ALA A 121 -18.59 15.02 -5.90
N PRO A 122 -17.30 14.64 -5.94
CA PRO A 122 -16.49 14.57 -4.73
C PRO A 122 -16.42 15.94 -4.04
N ASN A 123 -16.12 15.94 -2.74
CA ASN A 123 -15.87 17.17 -2.00
C ASN A 123 -14.73 17.96 -2.65
N PRO A 124 -14.83 19.28 -2.83
CA PRO A 124 -13.69 20.11 -3.20
C PRO A 124 -12.56 20.00 -2.17
N SER A 125 -11.32 20.22 -2.61
CA SER A 125 -10.18 20.34 -1.68
C SER A 125 -10.45 21.40 -0.60
N VAL A 126 -9.90 21.17 0.60
CA VAL A 126 -9.94 22.14 1.72
C VAL A 126 -9.37 23.50 1.33
N GLU A 127 -8.42 23.51 0.40
CA GLU A 127 -7.76 24.72 -0.10
C GLU A 127 -8.54 25.41 -1.22
N ALA A 128 -9.77 24.98 -1.51
CA ALA A 128 -10.55 25.55 -2.61
C ALA A 128 -10.79 27.05 -2.50
N LEU A 129 -10.88 27.58 -1.28
CA LEU A 129 -11.00 29.03 -1.08
C LEU A 129 -9.71 29.77 -1.46
N LEU A 130 -8.54 29.22 -1.14
CA LEU A 130 -7.26 29.79 -1.54
C LEU A 130 -7.18 29.85 -3.08
N HIS A 131 -7.50 28.74 -3.75
CA HIS A 131 -7.56 28.70 -5.21
C HIS A 131 -8.62 29.65 -5.80
N ALA A 132 -9.73 29.90 -5.10
CA ALA A 132 -10.76 30.84 -5.55
C ALA A 132 -10.33 32.31 -5.41
N PHE A 133 -9.63 32.67 -4.32
CA PHE A 133 -9.29 34.05 -3.99
C PHE A 133 -8.12 34.62 -4.80
N ILE A 134 -7.21 33.76 -5.27
CA ILE A 134 -6.13 34.18 -6.18
C ILE A 134 -6.71 34.37 -7.60
N PRO A 135 -6.49 35.51 -8.27
CA PRO A 135 -7.25 35.89 -9.47
C PRO A 135 -6.89 35.13 -10.75
N HIS A 136 -5.82 34.33 -10.75
CA HIS A 136 -5.33 33.65 -11.95
C HIS A 136 -6.21 32.48 -12.40
N LYS A 137 -6.22 32.25 -13.73
CA LYS A 137 -7.03 31.21 -14.35
C LYS A 137 -6.62 29.80 -13.94
N PHE A 138 -5.33 29.49 -14.05
CA PHE A 138 -4.77 28.18 -13.71
C PHE A 138 -3.88 28.30 -12.48
N ILE A 139 -4.10 27.42 -11.50
CA ILE A 139 -3.35 27.42 -10.24
C ILE A 139 -2.94 25.99 -9.90
N ASP A 140 -1.66 25.83 -9.59
CA ASP A 140 -1.04 24.58 -9.19
C ASP A 140 -0.48 24.72 -7.77
N HIS A 141 -0.60 23.66 -6.99
CA HIS A 141 -0.07 23.56 -5.63
C HIS A 141 0.61 22.21 -5.44
N THR A 142 1.86 22.24 -4.95
CA THR A 142 2.65 21.04 -4.71
C THR A 142 3.39 21.09 -3.37
N HIS A 143 3.82 19.93 -2.90
CA HIS A 143 4.58 19.74 -1.67
C HIS A 143 5.99 19.27 -2.01
N SER A 144 6.66 19.99 -2.92
CA SER A 144 7.96 19.58 -3.40
C SER A 144 8.98 19.52 -2.26
N ALA A 145 9.71 18.40 -2.16
CA ALA A 145 10.72 18.20 -1.11
C ALA A 145 11.80 19.29 -1.13
N ALA A 146 12.17 19.84 -2.30
CA ALA A 146 13.15 20.92 -2.38
C ALA A 146 12.62 22.23 -1.79
N ILE A 147 11.34 22.55 -2.04
CA ILE A 147 10.66 23.70 -1.43
C ILE A 147 10.53 23.49 0.06
N LEU A 148 10.12 22.31 0.49
CA LEU A 148 9.95 21.98 1.91
C LEU A 148 11.26 22.04 2.68
N ALA A 149 12.39 21.67 2.07
CA ALA A 149 13.71 21.77 2.68
C ALA A 149 14.14 23.22 2.96
N ILE A 150 13.67 24.17 2.15
CA ILE A 150 13.86 25.61 2.35
C ILE A 150 12.84 26.17 3.34
N ALA A 151 11.57 25.75 3.20
CA ALA A 151 10.46 26.27 3.97
C ALA A 151 10.50 25.83 5.45
N ASN A 152 10.98 24.62 5.76
CA ASN A 152 11.09 24.09 7.11
C ASN A 152 12.47 24.42 7.74
N GLN A 153 12.79 25.71 7.80
CA GLN A 153 13.99 26.22 8.46
C GLN A 153 13.68 27.39 9.40
N PRO A 154 14.49 27.62 10.45
CA PRO A 154 14.29 28.73 11.38
C PRO A 154 14.28 30.11 10.71
N ASN A 155 15.06 30.26 9.63
CA ASN A 155 15.22 31.49 8.86
C ASN A 155 14.56 31.42 7.47
N SER A 156 13.55 30.56 7.30
CA SER A 156 12.91 30.24 6.01
C SER A 156 12.44 31.47 5.24
N PHE A 157 11.90 32.49 5.90
CA PHE A 157 11.47 33.73 5.26
C PHE A 157 12.62 34.42 4.52
N SER A 158 13.74 34.66 5.22
CA SER A 158 14.94 35.28 4.63
C SER A 158 15.58 34.44 3.52
N LEU A 159 15.50 33.12 3.66
CA LEU A 159 16.03 32.19 2.67
C LEU A 159 15.18 32.20 1.39
N CYS A 160 13.85 32.21 1.55
CA CYS A 160 12.91 32.36 0.43
C CYS A 160 13.12 33.70 -0.28
N GLU A 161 13.26 34.82 0.44
CA GLU A 161 13.54 36.13 -0.17
C GLU A 161 14.85 36.10 -0.98
N LYS A 162 15.91 35.51 -0.42
CA LYS A 162 17.20 35.39 -1.10
C LYS A 162 17.12 34.54 -2.38
N ILE A 163 16.38 33.43 -2.35
CA ILE A 163 16.31 32.48 -3.46
C ILE A 163 15.34 32.97 -4.54
N PHE A 164 14.16 33.44 -4.15
CA PHE A 164 13.07 33.73 -5.09
C PHE A 164 12.91 35.21 -5.39
N GLY A 165 13.29 36.09 -4.47
CA GLY A 165 13.17 37.53 -4.61
C GLY A 165 11.74 37.97 -4.88
N ASP A 166 11.57 38.88 -5.84
CA ASP A 166 10.28 39.44 -6.24
C ASP A 166 9.45 38.53 -7.16
N ARG A 167 9.83 37.25 -7.33
CA ARG A 167 9.08 36.28 -8.15
C ARG A 167 7.93 35.61 -7.40
N VAL A 168 7.94 35.63 -6.06
CA VAL A 168 6.92 34.92 -5.26
C VAL A 168 6.47 35.73 -4.06
N ALA A 169 5.22 35.53 -3.65
CA ALA A 169 4.77 35.93 -2.32
C ALA A 169 5.27 34.91 -1.27
N ILE A 170 5.65 35.37 -0.08
CA ILE A 170 6.07 34.50 1.04
C ILE A 170 5.06 34.67 2.16
N ILE A 171 4.36 33.58 2.50
CA ILE A 171 3.29 33.59 3.50
C ILE A 171 3.78 32.83 4.74
N PRO A 172 3.69 33.42 5.94
CA PRO A 172 4.04 32.73 7.18
C PRO A 172 3.14 31.51 7.38
N TYR A 173 3.61 30.57 8.21
CA TYR A 173 2.83 29.38 8.53
C TYR A 173 1.50 29.77 9.19
N ILE A 174 0.42 29.27 8.60
CA ILE A 174 -0.95 29.33 9.13
C ILE A 174 -1.55 27.96 8.86
N MET A 175 -2.29 27.45 9.85
CA MET A 175 -3.04 26.21 9.71
C MET A 175 -3.91 26.23 8.44
N PRO A 176 -3.86 25.20 7.57
CA PRO A 176 -4.67 25.18 6.36
C PRO A 176 -6.17 25.32 6.65
N GLY A 177 -6.87 26.08 5.80
CA GLY A 177 -8.29 26.40 5.99
C GLY A 177 -8.64 27.82 5.54
N PHE A 178 -9.71 28.37 6.09
CA PHE A 178 -10.22 29.71 5.75
C PHE A 178 -9.20 30.82 6.04
N ASP A 179 -8.56 30.79 7.21
CA ASP A 179 -7.60 31.81 7.63
C ASP A 179 -6.36 31.84 6.73
N LEU A 180 -5.86 30.66 6.34
CA LEU A 180 -4.79 30.55 5.36
C LEU A 180 -5.21 31.13 4.00
N ALA A 181 -6.43 30.85 3.54
CA ALA A 181 -6.93 31.37 2.27
C ALA A 181 -6.97 32.92 2.25
N LEU A 182 -7.42 33.54 3.36
CA LEU A 182 -7.41 35.00 3.50
C LEU A 182 -5.99 35.58 3.55
N SER A 183 -5.11 34.97 4.34
CA SER A 183 -3.72 35.42 4.46
C SER A 183 -2.96 35.29 3.14
N ALA A 184 -3.16 34.18 2.43
CA ALA A 184 -2.59 33.94 1.10
C ALA A 184 -3.08 34.99 0.09
N ALA A 185 -4.39 35.30 0.07
CA ALA A 185 -4.94 36.32 -0.82
C ALA A 185 -4.34 37.70 -0.54
N ASN A 186 -4.24 38.09 0.74
CA ASN A 186 -3.67 39.38 1.14
C ASN A 186 -2.16 39.45 0.81
N GLY A 187 -1.41 38.39 1.11
CA GLY A 187 0.02 38.33 0.81
C GLY A 187 0.30 38.35 -0.69
N TYR A 188 -0.53 37.67 -1.48
CA TYR A 188 -0.50 37.76 -2.95
C TYR A 188 -0.75 39.21 -3.42
N GLU A 189 -1.80 39.88 -2.95
CA GLU A 189 -2.12 41.24 -3.39
C GLU A 189 -1.02 42.26 -3.07
N ILE A 190 -0.38 42.11 -1.90
CA ILE A 190 0.76 42.96 -1.50
C ILE A 190 1.96 42.70 -2.42
N ALA A 191 2.34 41.44 -2.61
CA ALA A 191 3.49 41.06 -3.41
C ALA A 191 3.30 41.40 -4.90
N GLU A 192 2.10 41.15 -5.44
CA GLU A 192 1.74 41.49 -6.82
C GLU A 192 1.76 43.00 -7.03
N LYS A 193 1.25 43.80 -6.08
CA LYS A 193 1.35 45.26 -6.15
C LYS A 193 2.80 45.73 -6.16
N GLN A 194 3.66 45.14 -5.34
CA GLN A 194 5.09 45.47 -5.29
C GLN A 194 5.82 45.07 -6.58
N ALA A 195 5.56 43.88 -7.12
CA ALA A 195 6.13 43.43 -8.39
C ALA A 195 5.71 44.33 -9.55
N ASN A 196 4.45 44.76 -9.58
CA ASN A 196 3.91 45.65 -10.61
C ASN A 196 4.59 47.04 -10.62
N LEU A 197 5.04 47.54 -9.46
CA LEU A 197 5.85 48.77 -9.41
C LEU A 197 7.18 48.64 -10.18
N ASN A 198 7.68 47.42 -10.34
CA ASN A 198 8.90 47.11 -11.09
C ASN A 198 8.60 46.57 -12.50
N GLY A 199 7.35 46.67 -12.99
CA GLY A 199 6.95 46.17 -14.30
C GLY A 199 6.93 44.65 -14.42
N LYS A 200 6.77 43.94 -13.29
CA LYS A 200 6.71 42.47 -13.22
C LYS A 200 5.38 42.02 -12.60
N SER A 201 5.05 40.75 -12.77
CA SER A 201 3.99 40.05 -12.04
C SER A 201 4.63 38.89 -11.30
N ILE A 202 4.12 38.52 -10.12
CA ILE A 202 4.64 37.36 -9.41
C ILE A 202 4.28 36.07 -10.18
N GLU A 203 5.04 35.01 -9.93
CA GLU A 203 4.89 33.71 -10.62
C GLU A 203 4.31 32.63 -9.70
N GLY A 204 4.42 32.84 -8.39
CA GLY A 204 4.01 31.88 -7.39
C GLY A 204 3.94 32.45 -5.98
N MET A 205 3.74 31.54 -5.03
CA MET A 205 3.66 31.84 -3.61
C MET A 205 4.22 30.66 -2.82
N ILE A 206 5.01 30.94 -1.79
CA ILE A 206 5.56 29.94 -0.88
C ILE A 206 4.85 30.09 0.45
N LEU A 207 4.30 28.97 0.93
CA LEU A 207 3.73 28.85 2.25
C LEU A 207 4.77 28.20 3.17
N ILE A 208 5.26 28.94 4.15
CA ILE A 208 6.24 28.43 5.12
C ILE A 208 5.67 27.20 5.83
N ASN A 209 6.49 26.15 5.95
CA ASN A 209 6.15 24.82 6.49
C ASN A 209 4.95 24.11 5.82
N HIS A 210 4.64 24.44 4.56
CA HIS A 210 3.52 23.81 3.86
C HIS A 210 3.83 23.46 2.39
N GLY A 211 4.20 24.42 1.54
CA GLY A 211 4.44 24.11 0.12
C GLY A 211 4.51 25.33 -0.80
N ILE A 212 4.31 25.09 -2.08
CA ILE A 212 4.38 26.11 -3.14
C ILE A 212 3.10 26.15 -3.97
N PHE A 213 2.70 27.34 -4.37
CA PHE A 213 1.69 27.61 -5.38
C PHE A 213 2.33 28.28 -6.59
N THR A 214 1.88 27.92 -7.79
CA THR A 214 2.16 28.68 -9.02
C THR A 214 0.90 28.94 -9.79
N PHE A 215 0.91 29.98 -10.60
CA PHE A 215 -0.28 30.42 -11.31
C PHE A 215 0.05 30.95 -12.70
N GLY A 216 -0.94 30.98 -13.59
CA GLY A 216 -0.79 31.45 -14.96
C GLY A 216 -2.12 31.55 -15.72
N GLU A 217 -2.08 32.16 -16.90
CA GLU A 217 -3.22 32.28 -17.81
C GLU A 217 -3.45 31.00 -18.63
N THR A 218 -2.40 30.17 -18.75
CA THR A 218 -2.47 28.84 -19.36
C THR A 218 -1.97 27.77 -18.41
N ALA A 219 -2.46 26.54 -18.59
CA ALA A 219 -1.98 25.39 -17.82
C ALA A 219 -0.48 25.12 -18.02
N LYS A 220 0.04 25.40 -19.22
CA LYS A 220 1.47 25.28 -19.55
C LYS A 220 2.31 26.28 -18.75
N GLU A 221 1.84 27.52 -18.63
CA GLU A 221 2.52 28.57 -17.90
C GLU A 221 2.58 28.26 -16.40
N SER A 222 1.46 27.89 -15.77
CA SER A 222 1.43 27.54 -14.34
C SER A 222 2.35 26.35 -14.03
N TYR A 223 2.33 25.32 -14.89
CA TYR A 223 3.20 24.15 -14.79
C TYR A 223 4.68 24.50 -14.95
N LYS A 224 5.06 25.26 -15.99
CA LYS A 224 6.46 25.63 -16.21
C LYS A 224 7.01 26.53 -15.12
N ARG A 225 6.18 27.40 -14.54
CA ARG A 225 6.54 28.17 -13.33
C ARG A 225 6.81 27.25 -12.14
N MET A 226 5.98 26.22 -11.93
CA MET A 226 6.20 25.23 -10.88
C MET A 226 7.57 24.56 -11.02
N ILE A 227 7.85 24.02 -12.21
CA ILE A 227 9.14 23.38 -12.51
C ILE A 227 10.31 24.36 -12.35
N SER A 228 10.17 25.60 -12.84
CA SER A 228 11.20 26.64 -12.73
C SER A 228 11.54 27.00 -11.28
N LEU A 229 10.52 27.21 -10.44
CA LEU A 229 10.71 27.59 -9.04
C LEU A 229 11.24 26.42 -8.20
N VAL A 230 10.72 25.20 -8.39
CA VAL A 230 11.25 24.00 -7.73
C VAL A 230 12.70 23.73 -8.13
N ASN A 231 13.04 23.87 -9.41
CA ASN A 231 14.42 23.72 -9.86
C ASN A 231 15.34 24.83 -9.34
N LYS A 232 14.81 26.04 -9.11
CA LYS A 232 15.56 27.11 -8.45
C LYS A 232 15.81 26.77 -6.98
N ALA A 233 14.83 26.22 -6.28
CA ALA A 233 15.02 25.68 -4.93
C ALA A 233 16.12 24.62 -4.90
N ASP A 234 16.00 23.57 -5.73
CA ASP A 234 16.94 22.45 -5.75
C ASP A 234 18.39 22.90 -6.01
N LYS A 235 18.59 23.84 -6.95
CA LYS A 235 19.93 24.42 -7.23
C LYS A 235 20.54 25.21 -6.08
N ASN A 236 19.74 25.67 -5.12
CA ASN A 236 20.21 26.38 -3.94
C ASN A 236 20.41 25.45 -2.73
N LEU A 237 20.11 24.16 -2.87
CA LEU A 237 20.46 23.14 -1.89
C LEU A 237 21.91 22.68 -2.12
N SER A 238 22.63 22.36 -1.05
CA SER A 238 23.95 21.70 -1.15
C SER A 238 23.83 20.23 -1.54
N ARG A 239 22.62 19.66 -1.40
CA ARG A 239 22.24 18.33 -1.83
C ARG A 239 20.97 18.41 -2.68
N SER A 240 21.05 18.02 -3.95
CA SER A 240 19.85 17.84 -4.77
C SER A 240 18.95 16.76 -4.18
N VAL A 241 17.65 17.03 -4.18
CA VAL A 241 16.62 16.03 -3.88
C VAL A 241 16.64 14.97 -4.98
N THR A 242 16.51 13.69 -4.62
CA THR A 242 16.34 12.61 -5.58
C THR A 242 15.53 11.47 -4.96
N LEU A 243 14.28 11.31 -5.38
CA LEU A 243 13.41 10.25 -4.86
C LEU A 243 13.43 9.00 -5.73
N GLN A 244 13.79 7.85 -5.16
CA GLN A 244 13.89 6.56 -5.87
C GLN A 244 12.74 5.60 -5.51
N LEU A 245 11.51 6.12 -5.44
CA LEU A 245 10.35 5.41 -4.90
C LEU A 245 10.00 4.09 -5.60
N LYS A 246 10.38 3.94 -6.87
CA LYS A 246 10.07 2.75 -7.69
C LYS A 246 11.23 1.74 -7.75
N VAL A 247 12.39 2.02 -7.14
CA VAL A 247 13.58 1.16 -7.22
C VAL A 247 13.89 0.54 -5.86
N LYS A 248 13.67 -0.77 -5.73
CA LYS A 248 14.24 -1.52 -4.62
C LYS A 248 15.72 -1.81 -4.90
N GLU A 249 16.60 -1.23 -4.10
CA GLU A 249 18.03 -1.53 -4.18
C GLU A 249 18.31 -3.00 -3.84
N LYS A 250 19.34 -3.57 -4.48
CA LYS A 250 19.76 -4.94 -4.20
C LYS A 250 20.42 -5.00 -2.83
N LEU A 251 19.82 -5.77 -1.93
CA LEU A 251 20.35 -5.96 -0.58
C LEU A 251 21.72 -6.63 -0.60
N ASN A 252 22.64 -6.11 0.22
CA ASN A 252 23.90 -6.77 0.54
C ASN A 252 23.67 -7.99 1.46
N SER A 253 24.72 -8.79 1.68
CA SER A 253 24.62 -10.03 2.47
C SER A 253 24.16 -9.81 3.91
N SER A 254 24.61 -8.72 4.55
CA SER A 254 24.19 -8.35 5.91
C SER A 254 22.70 -7.96 5.96
N GLN A 255 22.26 -7.13 5.02
CA GLN A 255 20.86 -6.72 4.90
C GLN A 255 19.93 -7.91 4.63
N LYS A 256 20.34 -8.86 3.77
CA LYS A 256 19.57 -10.09 3.52
C LYS A 256 19.36 -10.91 4.80
N LYS A 257 20.38 -11.00 5.66
CA LYS A 257 20.24 -11.66 6.97
C LYS A 257 19.26 -10.89 7.86
N ASN A 258 19.36 -9.56 7.89
CA ASN A 258 18.47 -8.72 8.70
C ASN A 258 17.02 -8.72 8.20
N CYS A 259 16.74 -9.05 6.93
CA CYS A 259 15.37 -9.27 6.46
C CYS A 259 14.65 -10.38 7.23
N LEU A 260 15.38 -11.38 7.74
CA LEU A 260 14.79 -12.47 8.54
C LEU A 260 14.25 -11.99 9.89
N LEU A 261 14.50 -10.74 10.29
CA LEU A 261 13.92 -10.10 11.47
C LEU A 261 12.48 -9.61 11.22
N LEU A 262 12.10 -9.39 9.96
CA LEU A 262 10.79 -8.82 9.61
C LEU A 262 9.61 -9.66 10.11
N PRO A 263 9.61 -11.00 10.07
CA PRO A 263 8.53 -11.80 10.63
C PRO A 263 8.40 -11.63 12.15
N TYR A 264 9.53 -11.53 12.87
CA TYR A 264 9.53 -11.24 14.30
C TYR A 264 8.95 -9.86 14.61
N LEU A 265 9.35 -8.84 13.85
CA LEU A 265 8.81 -7.49 13.97
C LEU A 265 7.31 -7.45 13.68
N ARG A 266 6.87 -8.11 12.62
CA ARG A 266 5.45 -8.27 12.26
C ARG A 266 4.67 -8.91 13.41
N GLY A 267 5.26 -9.92 14.04
CA GLY A 267 4.74 -10.58 15.25
C GLY A 267 4.55 -9.64 16.43
N VAL A 268 5.59 -8.87 16.76
CA VAL A 268 5.56 -7.86 17.84
C VAL A 268 4.48 -6.81 17.59
N LEU A 269 4.46 -6.23 16.38
CA LEU A 269 3.46 -5.23 16.00
C LEU A 269 2.04 -5.81 16.01
N GLY A 270 1.86 -7.04 15.52
CA GLY A 270 0.57 -7.72 15.51
C GLY A 270 0.04 -7.97 16.91
N ARG A 271 0.89 -8.42 17.85
CA ARG A 271 0.49 -8.62 19.24
C ARG A 271 0.06 -7.32 19.92
N LYS A 272 0.87 -6.27 19.82
CA LYS A 272 0.54 -4.96 20.42
C LYS A 272 -0.69 -4.33 19.79
N ALA A 273 -0.93 -4.57 18.50
CA ALA A 273 -2.12 -4.08 17.82
C ALA A 273 -3.43 -4.62 18.39
N LEU A 274 -3.44 -5.81 18.99
CA LEU A 274 -4.65 -6.40 19.60
C LEU A 274 -5.22 -5.57 20.75
N ASP A 275 -4.45 -4.62 21.29
CA ASP A 275 -4.90 -3.75 22.38
C ASP A 275 -5.57 -2.46 21.86
N PHE A 276 -5.39 -2.12 20.56
CA PHE A 276 -5.80 -0.83 20.00
C PHE A 276 -6.66 -0.92 18.73
N VAL A 277 -6.52 -1.97 17.94
CA VAL A 277 -7.18 -2.11 16.63
C VAL A 277 -7.79 -3.49 16.45
N GLU A 278 -8.86 -3.57 15.65
CA GLU A 278 -9.58 -4.83 15.39
C GLU A 278 -8.76 -5.87 14.62
N THR A 279 -7.75 -5.43 13.85
CA THR A 279 -6.92 -6.31 13.02
C THR A 279 -5.45 -6.20 13.35
N ASN A 280 -4.78 -7.34 13.47
CA ASN A 280 -3.34 -7.46 13.77
C ASN A 280 -2.47 -7.83 12.56
N ASN A 281 -3.06 -7.88 11.36
CA ASN A 281 -2.37 -8.34 10.14
C ASN A 281 -1.68 -7.16 9.44
N TRP A 282 -0.50 -6.80 9.95
CA TRP A 282 0.31 -5.76 9.34
C TRP A 282 1.04 -6.29 8.11
N VAL A 283 1.12 -5.46 7.07
CA VAL A 283 1.96 -5.70 5.89
C VAL A 283 3.11 -4.71 5.94
N LEU A 284 4.31 -5.19 5.67
CA LEU A 284 5.52 -4.37 5.71
C LEU A 284 6.02 -4.02 4.29
N GLU A 285 6.56 -2.82 4.12
CA GLU A 285 7.37 -2.44 2.96
C GLU A 285 8.76 -1.99 3.42
N THR A 286 9.78 -2.72 2.98
CA THR A 286 11.17 -2.45 3.36
C THR A 286 11.91 -1.72 2.25
N ARG A 287 12.69 -0.69 2.60
CA ARG A 287 13.55 0.08 1.70
C ARG A 287 14.89 0.41 2.32
N SER A 288 15.91 0.46 1.47
CA SER A 288 17.29 0.67 1.87
C SER A 288 18.04 1.58 0.89
N THR A 289 17.37 2.62 0.39
CA THR A 289 17.98 3.58 -0.54
C THR A 289 19.11 4.37 0.12
N LYS A 290 19.99 4.95 -0.69
CA LYS A 290 21.18 5.68 -0.20
C LYS A 290 20.86 6.71 0.90
N SER A 291 19.80 7.50 0.74
CA SER A 291 19.44 8.53 1.72
C SER A 291 18.90 7.95 3.03
N ILE A 292 18.17 6.82 2.96
CA ILE A 292 17.76 6.09 4.16
C ILE A 292 19.00 5.60 4.93
N LEU A 293 19.96 4.99 4.22
CA LEU A 293 21.19 4.50 4.84
C LEU A 293 22.06 5.64 5.38
N GLU A 294 22.12 6.77 4.68
CA GLU A 294 22.82 7.95 5.14
C GLU A 294 22.22 8.47 6.46
N LEU A 295 20.89 8.63 6.53
CA LEU A 295 20.23 9.07 7.76
C LEU A 295 20.56 8.12 8.92
N LEU A 296 20.43 6.81 8.69
CA LEU A 296 20.73 5.78 9.69
C LEU A 296 22.19 5.81 10.18
N SER A 297 23.11 6.40 9.40
CA SER A 297 24.53 6.57 9.76
C SER A 297 24.83 7.85 10.54
N LYS A 298 23.87 8.78 10.71
CA LYS A 298 24.10 10.05 11.40
C LYS A 298 24.28 9.84 12.90
N ASN A 299 25.32 10.45 13.48
CA ASN A 299 25.60 10.36 14.93
C ASN A 299 24.48 10.98 15.78
N ASN A 300 23.79 12.00 15.27
CA ASN A 300 22.66 12.67 15.92
C ASN A 300 21.29 12.14 15.42
N LEU A 301 21.22 10.91 14.89
CA LEU A 301 19.99 10.31 14.34
C LEU A 301 18.77 10.47 15.25
N LYS A 302 18.88 10.15 16.54
CA LYS A 302 17.76 10.25 17.50
C LYS A 302 17.20 11.66 17.60
N GLU A 303 18.07 12.66 17.56
CA GLU A 303 17.71 14.06 17.63
C GLU A 303 17.01 14.49 16.33
N LEU A 304 17.59 14.17 15.17
CA LEU A 304 17.00 14.47 13.86
C LEU A 304 15.57 13.92 13.69
N ILE A 305 15.36 12.63 13.99
CA ILE A 305 14.06 12.00 13.77
C ILE A 305 12.98 12.45 14.76
N SER A 306 13.37 13.07 15.87
CA SER A 306 12.45 13.57 16.90
C SER A 306 11.89 14.96 16.60
N ARG A 307 12.42 15.66 15.57
CA ARG A 307 12.04 17.05 15.27
C ARG A 307 10.66 17.20 14.62
N GLY A 308 10.04 16.13 14.15
CA GLY A 308 8.71 16.16 13.54
C GLY A 308 8.72 15.95 12.02
N VAL A 309 7.63 16.33 11.36
CA VAL A 309 7.42 16.11 9.93
C VAL A 309 7.22 17.40 9.14
N ALA A 310 7.63 17.39 7.88
CA ALA A 310 7.67 18.60 7.04
C ALA A 310 6.30 19.10 6.52
N THR A 311 5.26 18.25 6.49
CA THR A 311 3.95 18.59 5.90
C THR A 311 2.79 17.84 6.56
N PRO A 312 1.54 18.31 6.36
CA PRO A 312 0.33 17.60 6.80
C PRO A 312 0.21 16.17 6.27
N ASP A 313 0.55 15.93 4.99
CA ASP A 313 0.43 14.60 4.38
C ASP A 313 1.35 13.58 5.08
N HIS A 314 2.50 14.04 5.61
CA HIS A 314 3.40 13.19 6.38
C HIS A 314 2.75 12.73 7.69
N VAL A 315 2.21 13.65 8.50
CA VAL A 315 1.74 13.30 9.86
C VAL A 315 0.61 12.27 9.83
N ILE A 316 -0.32 12.39 8.88
CA ILE A 316 -1.46 11.46 8.79
C ILE A 316 -1.06 10.05 8.30
N ARG A 317 0.10 9.89 7.63
CA ARG A 317 0.56 8.61 7.07
C ARG A 317 1.64 7.94 7.90
N MET A 318 2.54 8.72 8.51
CA MET A 318 3.70 8.20 9.27
C MET A 318 3.68 8.54 10.76
N LYS A 319 2.69 9.29 11.26
CA LYS A 319 2.66 9.93 12.60
C LYS A 319 3.69 11.06 12.71
N SER A 320 3.84 11.63 13.90
CA SER A 320 4.75 12.75 14.17
C SER A 320 6.23 12.38 14.07
N CYS A 321 6.60 11.12 14.31
CA CYS A 321 7.97 10.63 14.20
C CYS A 321 8.03 9.11 13.96
N PRO A 322 9.13 8.59 13.37
CA PRO A 322 9.36 7.16 13.21
C PRO A 322 9.80 6.49 14.53
N LEU A 323 9.55 5.19 14.65
CA LEU A 323 10.13 4.36 15.70
C LEU A 323 11.55 3.91 15.30
N LEU A 324 12.56 4.23 16.11
CA LEU A 324 13.94 3.76 15.91
C LEU A 324 14.25 2.51 16.72
N LEU A 325 14.44 1.38 16.05
CA LEU A 325 14.83 0.11 16.67
C LEU A 325 16.34 0.00 16.88
N ASP A 326 16.74 -0.94 17.74
CA ASP A 326 18.17 -1.26 17.89
C ASP A 326 18.64 -2.10 16.71
N SER A 327 19.91 -1.94 16.33
CA SER A 327 20.56 -2.84 15.38
C SER A 327 20.55 -4.26 15.96
N PHE A 328 20.23 -5.24 15.12
CA PHE A 328 20.46 -6.63 15.47
C PHE A 328 21.93 -7.00 15.21
N GLN A 329 22.58 -7.61 16.20
CA GLN A 329 23.92 -8.17 16.06
C GLN A 329 23.88 -9.59 16.61
N GLN A 330 24.28 -10.55 15.79
CA GLN A 330 24.48 -11.91 16.24
C GLN A 330 25.81 -11.99 16.99
N SER A 331 25.75 -12.35 18.27
CA SER A 331 26.93 -12.52 19.10
C SER A 331 27.63 -13.84 18.78
N SER A 332 28.93 -13.92 19.03
CA SER A 332 29.69 -15.18 18.94
C SER A 332 29.47 -16.10 20.14
N GLU A 333 28.91 -15.57 21.23
CA GLU A 333 28.80 -16.24 22.53
C GLU A 333 27.41 -16.83 22.80
N MET A 334 26.37 -16.33 22.14
CA MET A 334 24.98 -16.74 22.37
C MET A 334 24.39 -17.46 21.17
N THR A 335 23.32 -18.23 21.43
CA THR A 335 22.51 -18.80 20.37
C THR A 335 21.69 -17.72 19.66
N PHE A 336 21.30 -17.98 18.41
CA PHE A 336 20.42 -17.08 17.66
C PHE A 336 19.09 -16.82 18.41
N GLU A 337 18.54 -17.83 19.10
CA GLU A 337 17.30 -17.71 19.87
C GLU A 337 17.44 -16.76 21.07
N GLU A 338 18.60 -16.74 21.74
CA GLU A 338 18.84 -15.82 22.84
C GLU A 338 19.08 -14.39 22.34
N ASP A 339 19.81 -14.21 21.23
CA ASP A 339 20.03 -12.90 20.60
C ASP A 339 18.72 -12.30 20.09
N ILE A 340 17.87 -13.10 19.42
CA ILE A 340 16.57 -12.62 18.93
C ILE A 340 15.63 -12.33 20.10
N SER A 341 15.66 -13.12 21.18
CA SER A 341 14.88 -12.85 22.39
C SER A 341 15.28 -11.50 23.05
N LYS A 342 16.59 -11.21 23.14
CA LYS A 342 17.08 -9.91 23.62
C LYS A 342 16.62 -8.77 22.71
N TRP A 343 16.75 -8.94 21.39
CA TRP A 343 16.35 -7.91 20.43
C TRP A 343 14.82 -7.65 20.46
N ILE A 344 14.00 -8.69 20.55
CA ILE A 344 12.54 -8.58 20.70
C ILE A 344 12.18 -7.89 22.01
N SER A 345 12.87 -8.24 23.11
CA SER A 345 12.65 -7.58 24.41
C SER A 345 12.95 -6.08 24.35
N SER A 346 14.05 -5.69 23.67
CA SER A 346 14.35 -4.26 23.44
C SER A 346 13.32 -3.60 22.53
N THR A 347 12.91 -4.29 21.47
CA THR A 347 11.87 -3.82 20.53
C THR A 347 10.54 -3.56 21.23
N ASN A 348 10.09 -4.47 22.10
CA ASN A 348 8.89 -4.29 22.91
C ASN A 348 9.01 -3.06 23.82
N LYS A 349 10.13 -2.89 24.53
CA LYS A 349 10.35 -1.71 25.38
C LYS A 349 10.28 -0.40 24.61
N LYS A 350 10.86 -0.36 23.41
CA LYS A 350 10.83 0.83 22.55
C LYS A 350 9.43 1.11 21.99
N LEU A 351 8.70 0.05 21.65
CA LEU A 351 7.32 0.16 21.19
C LEU A 351 6.39 0.65 22.31
N ASP A 352 6.55 0.12 23.53
CA ASP A 352 5.80 0.57 24.70
C ASP A 352 6.09 2.04 25.00
N LYS A 353 7.37 2.42 25.00
CA LYS A 353 7.74 3.84 25.13
C LYS A 353 7.12 4.72 24.05
N TYR A 354 7.12 4.29 22.79
CA TYR A 354 6.52 5.05 21.69
C TYR A 354 5.01 5.25 21.91
N ILE A 355 4.31 4.20 22.36
CA ILE A 355 2.88 4.24 22.67
C ILE A 355 2.62 5.20 23.84
N ASP A 356 3.39 5.09 24.93
CA ASP A 356 3.26 5.96 26.10
C ASP A 356 3.53 7.43 25.73
N ASP A 357 4.59 7.69 24.96
CA ASP A 357 4.94 9.03 24.48
C ASP A 357 3.81 9.61 23.59
N TYR A 358 3.20 8.79 22.72
CA TYR A 358 2.07 9.20 21.89
C TYR A 358 0.80 9.47 22.70
N GLN A 359 0.55 8.66 23.74
CA GLN A 359 -0.60 8.86 24.64
C GLN A 359 -0.46 10.15 25.43
N ASN A 360 0.72 10.42 26.00
CA ASN A 360 1.02 11.69 26.67
C ASN A 360 0.87 12.88 25.71
N TYR A 361 1.44 12.77 24.51
CA TYR A 361 1.29 13.76 23.43
C TYR A 361 -0.19 14.05 23.12
N PHE A 362 -1.02 13.00 23.04
CA PHE A 362 -2.45 13.15 22.81
C PHE A 362 -3.15 13.82 23.99
N ASP A 363 -2.90 13.39 25.23
CA ASP A 363 -3.59 13.89 26.41
C ASP A 363 -3.29 15.37 26.67
N GLU A 364 -2.03 15.77 26.54
CA GLU A 364 -1.60 17.18 26.66
C GLU A 364 -2.29 18.07 25.63
N ASN A 365 -2.30 17.63 24.37
CA ASN A 365 -2.91 18.40 23.29
C ASN A 365 -4.43 18.38 23.31
N ASN A 366 -5.05 17.25 23.63
CA ASN A 366 -6.49 17.14 23.71
C ASN A 366 -7.03 18.03 24.85
N LYS A 367 -6.30 18.12 25.97
CA LYS A 367 -6.58 19.09 27.03
C LYS A 367 -6.52 20.53 26.50
N ARG A 368 -5.49 20.90 25.72
CA ARG A 368 -5.35 22.23 25.10
C ARG A 368 -6.57 22.58 24.24
N VAL A 369 -7.11 21.63 23.48
CA VAL A 369 -8.28 21.85 22.60
C VAL A 369 -9.63 21.54 23.26
N GLY A 370 -9.68 21.36 24.58
CA GLY A 370 -10.94 21.19 25.32
C GLY A 370 -11.56 19.79 25.30
N TYR A 371 -10.75 18.74 25.17
CA TYR A 371 -11.14 17.33 25.20
C TYR A 371 -12.11 16.89 24.08
N ILE A 372 -12.06 17.55 22.93
CA ILE A 372 -12.98 17.29 21.81
C ILE A 372 -12.49 16.21 20.83
N LYS A 373 -11.22 15.80 20.93
CA LYS A 373 -10.63 14.80 20.02
C LYS A 373 -10.70 13.40 20.62
N LYS A 374 -10.81 12.41 19.74
CA LYS A 374 -10.68 10.98 20.08
C LYS A 374 -9.33 10.48 19.59
N GLN A 375 -8.59 9.79 20.45
CA GLN A 375 -7.27 9.27 20.16
C GLN A 375 -7.30 8.32 18.95
N LEU A 376 -6.35 8.52 18.02
CA LEU A 376 -6.04 7.56 16.95
C LEU A 376 -5.17 6.44 17.52
N ASP A 377 -5.07 5.29 16.83
CA ASP A 377 -4.21 4.23 17.35
C ASP A 377 -2.74 4.70 17.50
N PRO A 378 -2.08 4.38 18.63
CA PRO A 378 -0.76 4.92 18.99
C PRO A 378 0.41 4.14 18.36
N LEU A 379 0.13 3.25 17.41
CA LEU A 379 1.16 2.39 16.84
C LEU A 379 1.99 3.12 15.79
N PRO A 380 3.29 2.84 15.70
CA PRO A 380 4.14 3.43 14.68
C PRO A 380 3.71 2.98 13.29
N ARG A 381 3.85 3.89 12.32
CA ARG A 381 3.64 3.60 10.90
C ARG A 381 4.96 3.53 10.14
N LEU A 382 5.97 4.27 10.58
CA LEU A 382 7.31 4.23 10.02
C LEU A 382 8.30 3.73 11.05
N ILE A 383 9.12 2.75 10.67
CA ILE A 383 10.13 2.15 11.54
C ILE A 383 11.50 2.27 10.86
N LEU A 384 12.49 2.68 11.62
CA LEU A 384 13.89 2.73 11.22
C LEU A 384 14.65 1.59 11.91
N LEU A 385 15.24 0.71 11.12
CA LEU A 385 16.02 -0.42 11.60
C LEU A 385 17.48 -0.31 11.10
N PRO A 386 18.41 0.13 11.96
CA PRO A 386 19.83 0.15 11.63
C PRO A 386 20.33 -1.23 11.16
N GLY A 387 21.06 -1.27 10.05
CA GLY A 387 21.53 -2.51 9.42
C GLY A 387 20.54 -3.11 8.41
N LEU A 388 19.31 -2.60 8.30
CA LEU A 388 18.36 -2.97 7.25
C LEU A 388 17.94 -1.73 6.44
N GLY A 389 17.25 -0.78 7.06
CA GLY A 389 16.68 0.37 6.38
C GLY A 389 15.40 0.89 7.04
N LEU A 390 14.52 1.42 6.20
CA LEU A 390 13.20 1.93 6.55
C LEU A 390 12.14 0.86 6.30
N ILE A 391 11.16 0.78 7.19
CA ILE A 391 10.06 -0.16 7.13
C ILE A 391 8.75 0.63 7.27
N GLY A 392 7.96 0.68 6.19
CA GLY A 392 6.60 1.18 6.22
C GLY A 392 5.63 0.11 6.68
N VAL A 393 4.73 0.45 7.61
CA VAL A 393 3.73 -0.46 8.21
C VAL A 393 2.34 -0.07 7.73
N GLY A 394 1.61 -1.02 7.15
CA GLY A 394 0.26 -0.77 6.62
C GLY A 394 -0.72 -1.91 6.86
N LYS A 395 -2.03 -1.60 6.77
CA LYS A 395 -3.13 -2.60 6.84
C LYS A 395 -3.32 -3.39 5.54
N SER A 396 -2.58 -2.98 4.51
CA SER A 396 -2.50 -3.57 3.18
C SER A 396 -1.16 -3.19 2.56
N LYS A 397 -0.76 -3.89 1.49
CA LYS A 397 0.48 -3.61 0.79
C LYS A 397 0.50 -2.24 0.14
N ALA A 398 -0.65 -1.79 -0.37
CA ALA A 398 -0.83 -0.43 -0.87
C ALA A 398 -0.51 0.60 0.22
N SER A 399 -1.12 0.47 1.40
CA SER A 399 -0.90 1.42 2.50
C SER A 399 0.54 1.40 3.04
N SER A 400 1.18 0.21 3.13
CA SER A 400 2.57 0.12 3.59
C SER A 400 3.54 0.78 2.60
N LYS A 401 3.28 0.66 1.28
CA LYS A 401 4.05 1.35 0.23
C LYS A 401 3.91 2.86 0.35
N ILE A 402 2.68 3.37 0.51
CA ILE A 402 2.43 4.80 0.70
C ILE A 402 3.20 5.32 1.92
N THR A 403 3.15 4.61 3.05
CA THR A 403 3.91 5.00 4.23
C THR A 403 5.42 4.99 3.99
N ALA A 404 5.94 4.02 3.24
CA ALA A 404 7.36 3.98 2.89
C ALA A 404 7.76 5.12 1.93
N ASP A 405 6.92 5.44 0.95
CA ASP A 405 7.13 6.57 0.02
C ASP A 405 7.19 7.91 0.75
N ILE A 406 6.22 8.14 1.64
CA ILE A 406 6.17 9.33 2.47
C ILE A 406 7.37 9.40 3.42
N GLY A 407 7.74 8.27 4.02
CA GLY A 407 8.93 8.20 4.88
C GLY A 407 10.21 8.54 4.13
N GLU A 408 10.38 8.06 2.90
CA GLU A 408 11.54 8.38 2.07
C GLU A 408 11.56 9.86 1.65
N ALA A 409 10.41 10.43 1.28
CA ALA A 409 10.29 11.85 0.99
C ALA A 409 10.59 12.76 2.19
N TRP A 410 10.15 12.35 3.38
CA TRP A 410 10.51 13.01 4.63
C TRP A 410 12.03 12.95 4.88
N ILE A 411 12.67 11.80 4.66
CA ILE A 411 14.13 11.66 4.83
C ILE A 411 14.88 12.57 3.85
N GLU A 412 14.50 12.61 2.57
CA GLU A 412 15.11 13.51 1.60
C GLU A 412 14.94 14.97 2.01
N THR A 413 13.73 15.37 2.39
CA THR A 413 13.45 16.74 2.84
C THR A 413 14.30 17.12 4.05
N LEU A 414 14.39 16.22 5.03
CA LEU A 414 15.18 16.42 6.24
C LEU A 414 16.67 16.55 5.91
N LEU A 415 17.25 15.61 5.15
CA LEU A 415 18.67 15.64 4.80
C LEU A 415 19.02 16.84 3.91
N SER A 416 18.13 17.23 2.99
CA SER A 416 18.31 18.43 2.18
C SER A 416 18.24 19.71 3.00
N ALA A 417 17.33 19.83 3.97
CA ALA A 417 17.28 20.96 4.89
C ALA A 417 18.56 21.05 5.75
N GLU A 418 19.00 19.92 6.32
CA GLU A 418 20.24 19.83 7.09
C GLU A 418 21.49 20.11 6.25
N SER A 419 21.41 20.02 4.92
CA SER A 419 22.56 20.33 4.04
C SER A 419 22.85 21.83 3.93
N ILE A 420 21.87 22.70 4.20
CA ILE A 420 22.00 24.15 4.07
C ILE A 420 21.70 24.92 5.36
N GLY A 421 21.25 24.24 6.40
CA GLY A 421 20.87 24.85 7.67
C GLY A 421 20.39 23.80 8.66
N LYS A 422 19.24 24.07 9.28
CA LYS A 422 18.62 23.19 10.27
C LYS A 422 17.20 22.88 9.87
N PHE A 423 16.83 21.61 9.79
CA PHE A 423 15.47 21.15 9.65
C PHE A 423 14.67 21.49 10.91
N GLU A 424 13.69 22.39 10.77
CA GLU A 424 12.80 22.84 11.84
C GLU A 424 11.37 22.95 11.28
N PRO A 425 10.57 21.87 11.42
CA PRO A 425 9.17 21.88 11.00
C PRO A 425 8.30 22.61 12.03
N VAL A 426 6.97 22.57 11.83
CA VAL A 426 6.01 23.10 12.80
C VAL A 426 6.16 22.42 14.16
N ASN A 427 5.76 23.10 15.22
CA ASN A 427 5.87 22.56 16.58
C ASN A 427 4.87 21.40 16.83
N SER A 428 4.95 20.79 18.01
CA SER A 428 4.11 19.65 18.37
C SER A 428 2.61 19.98 18.46
N PHE A 429 2.24 21.21 18.82
CA PHE A 429 0.85 21.65 18.87
C PHE A 429 0.25 21.76 17.48
N ASP A 430 0.96 22.40 16.56
CA ASP A 430 0.57 22.52 15.15
C ASP A 430 0.53 21.14 14.48
N THR A 431 1.51 20.27 14.79
CA THR A 431 1.52 18.88 14.33
C THR A 431 0.28 18.12 14.80
N PHE A 432 -0.16 18.34 16.04
CA PHE A 432 -1.36 17.71 16.59
C PHE A 432 -2.62 18.20 15.89
N ASP A 433 -2.71 19.51 15.68
CA ASP A 433 -3.84 20.13 15.02
C ASP A 433 -3.99 19.57 13.60
N LEU A 434 -2.88 19.37 12.87
CA LEU A 434 -2.83 18.69 11.57
C LEU A 434 -3.21 17.20 11.64
N GLU A 435 -2.62 16.44 12.58
CA GLU A 435 -2.88 14.99 12.69
C GLU A 435 -4.35 14.72 13.01
N TYR A 436 -4.95 15.50 13.90
CA TYR A 436 -6.33 15.35 14.35
C TYR A 436 -7.32 16.26 13.60
N TRP A 437 -6.89 16.82 12.47
CA TRP A 437 -7.76 17.56 11.58
C TRP A 437 -8.68 16.61 10.81
N SER A 438 -9.99 16.76 10.98
CA SER A 438 -10.98 15.87 10.38
C SER A 438 -10.92 15.87 8.85
N LEU A 439 -10.59 17.02 8.26
CA LEU A 439 -10.49 17.18 6.81
C LEU A 439 -9.25 16.50 6.23
N GLU A 440 -8.14 16.55 6.94
CA GLU A 440 -6.91 15.86 6.54
C GLU A 440 -7.06 14.33 6.70
N GLN A 441 -7.62 13.90 7.83
CA GLN A 441 -7.93 12.48 8.08
C GLN A 441 -8.90 11.89 7.04
N ALA A 442 -9.77 12.71 6.43
CA ALA A 442 -10.67 12.25 5.37
C ALA A 442 -9.92 11.73 4.13
N LYS A 443 -8.67 12.17 3.89
CA LYS A 443 -7.81 11.67 2.79
C LYS A 443 -7.45 10.19 2.93
N LEU A 444 -7.43 9.64 4.15
CA LEU A 444 -7.15 8.22 4.38
C LEU A 444 -8.30 7.30 3.93
N GLY A 445 -9.49 7.88 3.71
CA GLY A 445 -10.68 7.18 3.24
C GLY A 445 -11.35 6.33 4.33
N LYS A 446 -12.67 6.18 4.22
CA LYS A 446 -13.47 5.26 5.07
C LYS A 446 -13.81 4.00 4.29
N LYS A 447 -12.80 3.22 3.87
CA LYS A 447 -13.06 1.91 3.24
C LYS A 447 -13.37 0.89 4.33
N LYS A 448 -14.53 0.23 4.22
CA LYS A 448 -14.85 -0.94 5.03
C LYS A 448 -13.81 -2.02 4.73
N GLN A 449 -13.15 -2.49 5.79
CA GLN A 449 -12.09 -3.48 5.66
C GLN A 449 -12.69 -4.82 5.18
N SER A 450 -12.14 -5.37 4.10
CA SER A 450 -12.53 -6.68 3.59
C SER A 450 -12.04 -7.81 4.52
N ARG A 451 -12.67 -8.98 4.44
CA ARG A 451 -12.46 -10.10 5.40
C ARG A 451 -11.01 -10.61 5.47
N LEU A 452 -10.26 -10.51 4.37
CA LEU A 452 -8.87 -10.95 4.29
C LEU A 452 -7.89 -9.78 4.13
N SER A 453 -8.32 -8.54 4.40
CA SER A 453 -7.43 -7.38 4.30
C SER A 453 -6.19 -7.54 5.18
N GLY A 454 -5.02 -7.38 4.56
CA GLY A 454 -3.72 -7.48 5.24
C GLY A 454 -3.24 -8.92 5.45
N GLN A 455 -4.02 -9.93 5.07
CA GLN A 455 -3.59 -11.33 5.06
C GLN A 455 -2.68 -11.58 3.84
N VAL A 456 -1.48 -12.08 4.09
CA VAL A 456 -0.51 -12.48 3.08
C VAL A 456 -0.73 -13.95 2.75
N VAL A 457 -1.02 -14.24 1.47
CA VAL A 457 -1.45 -15.56 1.00
C VAL A 457 -0.54 -16.05 -0.12
N VAL A 458 0.14 -17.16 0.12
CA VAL A 458 1.03 -17.81 -0.84
C VAL A 458 0.31 -18.98 -1.48
N ILE A 459 0.32 -19.04 -2.81
CA ILE A 459 -0.37 -20.08 -3.59
C ILE A 459 0.66 -20.75 -4.49
N THR A 460 0.87 -22.05 -4.32
CA THR A 460 1.73 -22.84 -5.23
C THR A 460 0.92 -23.41 -6.40
N GLY A 461 1.52 -23.48 -7.59
CA GLY A 461 0.80 -23.86 -8.81
C GLY A 461 -0.30 -22.84 -9.14
N ALA A 462 -0.03 -21.56 -8.87
CA ALA A 462 -1.00 -20.48 -9.00
C ALA A 462 -1.40 -20.21 -10.46
N GLY A 463 -0.58 -20.60 -11.43
CA GLY A 463 -0.91 -20.50 -12.85
C GLY A 463 -1.90 -21.54 -13.34
N GLY A 464 -2.15 -22.60 -12.55
CA GLY A 464 -3.13 -23.64 -12.87
C GLY A 464 -4.58 -23.22 -12.60
N THR A 465 -5.54 -23.94 -13.20
CA THR A 465 -6.98 -23.61 -13.16
C THR A 465 -7.55 -23.37 -11.76
N ILE A 466 -7.16 -24.19 -10.77
CA ILE A 466 -7.61 -24.04 -9.38
C ILE A 466 -6.85 -22.90 -8.70
N GLY A 467 -5.53 -22.84 -8.88
CA GLY A 467 -4.66 -21.85 -8.26
C GLY A 467 -5.02 -20.42 -8.65
N SER A 468 -5.31 -20.17 -9.93
CA SER A 468 -5.66 -18.84 -10.42
C SER A 468 -7.03 -18.36 -9.94
N GLN A 469 -8.00 -19.28 -9.85
CA GLN A 469 -9.32 -18.97 -9.29
C GLN A 469 -9.23 -18.65 -7.79
N ILE A 470 -8.41 -19.38 -7.03
CA ILE A 470 -8.14 -19.09 -5.62
C ILE A 470 -7.48 -17.72 -5.47
N ALA A 471 -6.46 -17.43 -6.27
CA ALA A 471 -5.75 -16.15 -6.24
C ALA A 471 -6.72 -14.97 -6.42
N LYS A 472 -7.57 -15.06 -7.43
CA LYS A 472 -8.61 -14.07 -7.72
C LYS A 472 -9.59 -13.88 -6.56
N ASP A 473 -10.20 -14.97 -6.09
CA ASP A 473 -11.24 -14.90 -5.05
C ASP A 473 -10.71 -14.38 -3.71
N PHE A 474 -9.48 -14.76 -3.34
CA PHE A 474 -8.83 -14.23 -2.14
C PHE A 474 -8.45 -12.75 -2.32
N SER A 475 -8.01 -12.35 -3.51
CA SER A 475 -7.68 -10.95 -3.83
C SER A 475 -8.91 -10.04 -3.78
N ASP A 476 -10.05 -10.51 -4.29
CA ASP A 476 -11.34 -9.82 -4.23
C ASP A 476 -11.79 -9.53 -2.78
N LEU A 477 -11.32 -10.36 -1.82
CA LEU A 477 -11.54 -10.18 -0.39
C LEU A 477 -10.41 -9.45 0.34
N GLY A 478 -9.48 -8.84 -0.41
CA GLY A 478 -8.44 -7.93 0.09
C GLY A 478 -7.14 -8.60 0.54
N ALA A 479 -6.95 -9.90 0.27
CA ALA A 479 -5.70 -10.58 0.57
C ALA A 479 -4.54 -10.08 -0.31
N GLU A 480 -3.33 -10.08 0.23
CA GLU A 480 -2.10 -9.85 -0.52
C GLU A 480 -1.64 -11.18 -1.12
N ILE A 481 -1.64 -11.27 -2.46
CA ILE A 481 -1.43 -12.53 -3.17
C ILE A 481 0.01 -12.69 -3.64
N ILE A 482 0.57 -13.86 -3.35
CA ILE A 482 1.84 -14.32 -3.94
C ILE A 482 1.55 -15.58 -4.77
N ALA A 483 1.65 -15.43 -6.08
CA ALA A 483 1.45 -16.49 -7.06
C ALA A 483 2.79 -17.17 -7.36
N ILE A 484 2.97 -18.41 -6.89
CA ILE A 484 4.16 -19.22 -7.16
C ILE A 484 3.83 -20.24 -8.24
N ASP A 485 4.61 -20.26 -9.31
CA ASP A 485 4.50 -21.27 -10.36
C ASP A 485 5.86 -21.52 -11.04
N ILE A 486 6.03 -22.70 -11.65
CA ILE A 486 7.22 -23.00 -12.45
C ILE A 486 7.20 -22.21 -13.77
N ASP A 487 6.01 -21.91 -14.31
CA ASP A 487 5.82 -21.02 -15.45
C ASP A 487 5.54 -19.59 -15.00
N LYS A 488 6.55 -18.73 -15.18
CA LYS A 488 6.48 -17.30 -14.88
C LYS A 488 5.32 -16.60 -15.59
N ASN A 489 5.03 -16.96 -16.85
CA ASN A 489 4.00 -16.26 -17.64
C ASN A 489 2.60 -16.56 -17.09
N SER A 490 2.33 -17.82 -16.72
CA SER A 490 1.06 -18.21 -16.09
C SER A 490 0.85 -17.55 -14.73
N ALA A 491 1.90 -17.48 -13.90
CA ALA A 491 1.84 -16.73 -12.64
C ALA A 491 1.59 -15.22 -12.87
N GLN A 492 2.25 -14.62 -13.87
CA GLN A 492 2.04 -13.22 -14.24
C GLN A 492 0.62 -12.95 -14.77
N ASN A 493 0.04 -13.86 -15.55
CA ASN A 493 -1.34 -13.72 -16.00
C ASN A 493 -2.34 -13.81 -14.84
N THR A 494 -2.06 -14.66 -13.86
CA THR A 494 -2.89 -14.78 -12.65
C THR A 494 -2.93 -13.47 -11.85
N ILE A 495 -1.77 -12.84 -11.61
CA ILE A 495 -1.74 -11.60 -10.81
C ILE A 495 -2.36 -10.39 -11.53
N LYS A 496 -2.51 -10.42 -12.87
CA LYS A 496 -3.24 -9.37 -13.61
C LYS A 496 -4.73 -9.34 -13.27
N GLU A 497 -5.29 -10.46 -12.83
CA GLU A 497 -6.67 -10.55 -12.35
C GLU A 497 -6.80 -10.29 -10.84
N CYS A 498 -5.68 -10.07 -10.15
CA CYS A 498 -5.63 -9.77 -8.73
C CYS A 498 -5.47 -8.25 -8.50
N ASN A 499 -5.44 -7.84 -7.24
CA ASN A 499 -5.08 -6.48 -6.86
C ASN A 499 -3.67 -6.10 -7.38
N SER A 500 -3.43 -4.81 -7.55
CA SER A 500 -2.20 -4.26 -8.16
C SER A 500 -0.90 -4.53 -7.38
N ASN A 501 -0.99 -5.14 -6.19
CA ASN A 501 0.17 -5.43 -5.34
C ASN A 501 0.50 -6.92 -5.28
N ALA A 502 -0.26 -7.78 -5.95
CA ALA A 502 0.08 -9.18 -6.09
C ALA A 502 1.42 -9.37 -6.81
N ILE A 503 2.21 -10.35 -6.39
CA ILE A 503 3.50 -10.68 -7.02
C ILE A 503 3.52 -12.10 -7.56
N ALA A 504 4.22 -12.29 -8.68
CA ALA A 504 4.43 -13.58 -9.31
C ALA A 504 5.90 -13.99 -9.12
N ILE A 505 6.12 -15.18 -8.55
CA ILE A 505 7.45 -15.74 -8.34
C ILE A 505 7.57 -17.02 -9.17
N GLN A 506 8.58 -17.06 -10.05
CA GLN A 506 8.95 -18.27 -10.76
C GLN A 506 9.72 -19.18 -9.81
N CYS A 507 9.25 -20.41 -9.59
CA CYS A 507 9.91 -21.37 -8.72
C CYS A 507 9.47 -22.79 -9.06
N ASP A 508 10.44 -23.68 -9.26
CA ASP A 508 10.21 -25.12 -9.18
C ASP A 508 10.08 -25.53 -7.71
N VAL A 509 8.85 -25.87 -7.31
CA VAL A 509 8.54 -26.28 -5.93
C VAL A 509 9.18 -27.61 -5.51
N THR A 510 9.79 -28.34 -6.44
CA THR A 510 10.61 -29.54 -6.12
C THR A 510 12.05 -29.17 -5.74
N SER A 511 12.47 -27.92 -5.98
CA SER A 511 13.77 -27.38 -5.58
C SER A 511 13.68 -26.65 -4.23
N ASN A 512 14.36 -27.19 -3.21
CA ASN A 512 14.42 -26.59 -1.88
C ASN A 512 15.05 -25.19 -1.89
N GLU A 513 16.09 -25.00 -2.69
CA GLU A 513 16.80 -23.72 -2.80
C GLU A 513 15.89 -22.65 -3.43
N GLU A 514 15.18 -22.99 -4.51
CA GLU A 514 14.25 -22.05 -5.15
C GLU A 514 13.09 -21.69 -4.23
N LEU A 515 12.54 -22.67 -3.51
CA LEU A 515 11.51 -22.43 -2.49
C LEU A 515 12.00 -21.51 -1.38
N GLU A 516 13.18 -21.76 -0.82
CA GLU A 516 13.76 -20.91 0.23
C GLU A 516 13.96 -19.47 -0.27
N ASN A 517 14.46 -19.30 -1.50
CA ASN A 517 14.60 -17.99 -2.13
C ASN A 517 13.24 -17.29 -2.33
N ALA A 518 12.22 -18.01 -2.79
CA ALA A 518 10.86 -17.47 -2.95
C ALA A 518 10.28 -17.00 -1.60
N PHE A 519 10.47 -17.76 -0.52
CA PHE A 519 10.02 -17.38 0.82
C PHE A 519 10.82 -16.20 1.40
N ASN A 520 12.12 -16.10 1.11
CA ASN A 520 12.91 -14.92 1.47
C ASN A 520 12.41 -13.65 0.73
N GLU A 521 12.01 -13.79 -0.53
CA GLU A 521 11.39 -12.70 -1.28
C GLU A 521 10.02 -12.28 -0.69
N ILE A 522 9.22 -13.24 -0.23
CA ILE A 522 7.96 -12.97 0.48
C ILE A 522 8.23 -12.19 1.78
N ILE A 523 9.21 -12.61 2.58
CA ILE A 523 9.59 -11.90 3.81
C ILE A 523 10.04 -10.46 3.48
N TYR A 524 10.90 -10.28 2.48
CA TYR A 524 11.37 -8.95 2.10
C TYR A 524 10.23 -8.02 1.63
N ASN A 525 9.27 -8.57 0.89
CA ASN A 525 8.19 -7.80 0.29
C ASN A 525 6.97 -7.62 1.19
N PHE A 526 6.70 -8.49 2.15
CA PHE A 526 5.46 -8.42 2.96
C PHE A 526 5.71 -8.45 4.46
N GLY A 527 6.94 -8.76 4.86
CA GLY A 527 7.35 -8.91 6.25
C GLY A 527 7.04 -10.28 6.85
N GLY A 528 6.30 -11.15 6.16
CA GLY A 528 5.88 -12.44 6.69
C GLY A 528 4.79 -13.09 5.83
N LEU A 529 4.08 -14.06 6.43
CA LEU A 529 3.07 -14.88 5.79
C LEU A 529 1.94 -15.21 6.77
N ASP A 530 0.70 -15.37 6.28
CA ASP A 530 -0.44 -15.82 7.11
C ASP A 530 -1.03 -17.14 6.63
N ILE A 531 -1.13 -17.34 5.31
CA ILE A 531 -1.77 -18.53 4.72
C ILE A 531 -0.90 -19.10 3.60
N LEU A 532 -0.59 -20.40 3.70
CA LEU A 532 -0.11 -21.20 2.57
C LEU A 532 -1.29 -21.98 1.97
N ILE A 533 -1.49 -21.82 0.67
CA ILE A 533 -2.33 -22.68 -0.16
C ILE A 533 -1.39 -23.54 -1.01
N SER A 534 -1.14 -24.74 -0.52
CA SER A 534 -0.25 -25.73 -1.13
C SER A 534 -1.02 -26.52 -2.19
N ASN A 535 -1.02 -25.99 -3.42
CA ASN A 535 -1.91 -26.43 -4.51
C ASN A 535 -1.19 -27.11 -5.68
N ALA A 536 0.10 -26.85 -5.92
CA ALA A 536 0.85 -27.45 -7.03
C ALA A 536 0.71 -28.99 -7.07
N GLY A 537 0.63 -29.56 -8.27
CA GLY A 537 0.50 -31.01 -8.43
C GLY A 537 0.32 -31.44 -9.88
N SER A 538 0.64 -32.70 -10.16
CA SER A 538 0.45 -33.33 -11.48
C SER A 538 0.20 -34.82 -11.32
N ALA A 539 -0.55 -35.42 -12.24
CA ALA A 539 -0.91 -36.84 -12.19
C ALA A 539 -0.21 -37.61 -13.31
N TRP A 540 0.78 -38.40 -12.91
CA TRP A 540 1.39 -39.39 -13.80
C TRP A 540 0.60 -40.70 -13.74
N GLN A 541 0.22 -41.22 -14.90
CA GLN A 541 -0.63 -42.41 -15.01
C GLN A 541 0.19 -43.65 -15.35
N GLY A 542 -0.20 -44.78 -14.76
CA GLY A 542 0.41 -46.08 -15.04
C GLY A 542 -0.05 -47.16 -14.06
N GLU A 543 0.00 -48.42 -14.48
CA GLU A 543 -0.20 -49.54 -13.56
C GLU A 543 0.97 -49.62 -12.59
N ILE A 544 0.68 -49.71 -11.29
CA ILE A 544 1.71 -49.62 -10.26
C ILE A 544 2.74 -50.74 -10.33
N SER A 545 2.33 -51.94 -10.77
CA SER A 545 3.18 -53.12 -10.89
C SER A 545 4.22 -53.03 -12.01
N SER A 546 4.01 -52.17 -13.00
CA SER A 546 4.89 -52.00 -14.16
C SER A 546 5.41 -50.56 -14.31
N MET A 547 5.10 -49.69 -13.35
CA MET A 547 5.53 -48.29 -13.36
C MET A 547 7.05 -48.19 -13.13
N GLN A 548 7.69 -47.31 -13.90
CA GLN A 548 9.11 -46.99 -13.68
C GLN A 548 9.29 -46.28 -12.33
N ASP A 549 10.32 -46.69 -11.57
CA ASP A 549 10.69 -46.09 -10.29
C ASP A 549 10.88 -44.57 -10.39
N SER A 550 11.49 -44.09 -11.48
CA SER A 550 11.67 -42.66 -11.76
C SER A 550 10.35 -41.88 -11.81
N MET A 551 9.28 -42.48 -12.36
CA MET A 551 7.96 -41.86 -12.44
C MET A 551 7.27 -41.83 -11.08
N LEU A 552 7.38 -42.90 -10.30
CA LEU A 552 6.85 -42.96 -8.93
C LEU A 552 7.56 -41.92 -8.04
N ARG A 553 8.89 -41.85 -8.10
CA ARG A 553 9.69 -40.83 -7.39
C ARG A 553 9.29 -39.43 -7.79
N LYS A 554 9.20 -39.13 -9.09
CA LYS A 554 8.76 -37.82 -9.59
C LYS A 554 7.37 -37.43 -9.05
N SER A 555 6.46 -38.39 -8.94
CA SER A 555 5.15 -38.17 -8.29
C SER A 555 5.27 -37.83 -6.81
N MET A 556 6.13 -38.51 -6.07
CA MET A 556 6.39 -38.21 -4.67
C MET A 556 7.05 -36.84 -4.48
N GLU A 557 8.04 -36.49 -5.31
CA GLU A 557 8.70 -35.18 -5.27
C GLU A 557 7.69 -34.04 -5.44
N LEU A 558 6.86 -34.11 -6.48
CA LEU A 558 5.89 -33.04 -6.73
C LEU A 558 4.67 -33.10 -5.80
N ASN A 559 4.01 -34.25 -5.64
CA ASN A 559 2.71 -34.32 -4.96
C ASN A 559 2.80 -34.58 -3.45
N PHE A 560 4.00 -34.74 -2.90
CA PHE A 560 4.22 -34.89 -1.47
C PHE A 560 5.35 -33.99 -0.95
N PHE A 561 6.60 -34.20 -1.38
CA PHE A 561 7.75 -33.49 -0.81
C PHE A 561 7.68 -31.98 -1.05
N SER A 562 7.29 -31.53 -2.24
CA SER A 562 7.11 -30.08 -2.50
C SER A 562 6.13 -29.42 -1.52
N HIS A 563 5.03 -30.09 -1.19
CA HIS A 563 4.05 -29.59 -0.23
C HIS A 563 4.62 -29.55 1.19
N HIS A 564 5.42 -30.56 1.56
CA HIS A 564 6.13 -30.60 2.82
C HIS A 564 7.12 -29.44 2.95
N TYR A 565 7.95 -29.19 1.93
CA TYR A 565 8.94 -28.12 1.93
C TYR A 565 8.31 -26.73 1.95
N ALA A 566 7.22 -26.51 1.20
CA ALA A 566 6.46 -25.27 1.28
C ALA A 566 5.84 -25.07 2.68
N ALA A 567 5.32 -26.13 3.29
CA ALA A 567 4.78 -26.09 4.65
C ALA A 567 5.87 -25.81 5.70
N GLN A 568 7.05 -26.44 5.59
CA GLN A 568 8.17 -26.19 6.50
C GLN A 568 8.62 -24.72 6.46
N ASN A 569 8.78 -24.15 5.26
CA ASN A 569 9.13 -22.73 5.14
C ASN A 569 8.06 -21.81 5.71
N SER A 570 6.77 -22.14 5.50
CA SER A 570 5.66 -21.40 6.10
C SER A 570 5.65 -21.46 7.63
N VAL A 571 5.85 -22.66 8.20
CA VAL A 571 5.90 -22.87 9.65
C VAL A 571 7.09 -22.14 10.29
N LYS A 572 8.26 -22.09 9.62
CA LYS A 572 9.39 -21.27 10.09
C LYS A 572 8.99 -19.80 10.24
N ILE A 573 8.27 -19.24 9.26
CA ILE A 573 7.78 -17.85 9.31
C ILE A 573 6.71 -17.68 10.39
N PHE A 574 5.73 -18.58 10.47
CA PHE A 574 4.69 -18.51 11.50
C PHE A 574 5.29 -18.55 12.91
N ARG A 575 6.26 -19.43 13.15
CA ARG A 575 6.98 -19.52 14.44
C ARG A 575 7.80 -18.27 14.74
N ALA A 576 8.41 -17.64 13.74
CA ALA A 576 9.10 -16.37 13.92
C ALA A 576 8.11 -15.24 14.30
N GLN A 577 6.95 -15.18 13.63
CA GLN A 577 5.87 -14.24 13.99
C GLN A 577 5.33 -14.50 15.39
N ASP A 578 5.25 -15.77 15.80
CA ASP A 578 4.78 -16.20 17.12
C ASP A 578 5.88 -16.29 18.18
N PHE A 579 7.10 -15.83 17.91
CA PHE A 579 8.17 -15.88 18.89
C PHE A 579 7.80 -15.05 20.11
N LYS A 580 7.77 -15.71 21.27
CA LYS A 580 7.36 -15.12 22.55
C LYS A 580 8.57 -14.83 23.42
N VAL A 581 8.52 -13.71 24.14
CA VAL A 581 9.47 -13.39 25.22
C VAL A 581 8.77 -13.39 26.58
N SER A 582 7.43 -13.45 26.61
CA SER A 582 6.61 -13.62 27.81
C SER A 582 5.56 -14.71 27.65
N SER A 583 5.15 -15.35 28.74
CA SER A 583 4.04 -16.33 28.75
C SER A 583 2.72 -15.72 28.29
N ASP A 584 2.52 -14.43 28.56
CA ASP A 584 1.27 -13.71 28.29
C ASP A 584 1.14 -13.27 26.82
N ASP A 585 2.22 -13.41 26.03
CA ASP A 585 2.22 -13.05 24.62
C ASP A 585 1.16 -13.86 23.87
N LYS A 586 0.22 -13.17 23.21
CA LYS A 586 -0.82 -13.82 22.40
C LYS A 586 -0.21 -14.40 21.13
N LEU A 587 -0.58 -15.64 20.79
CA LEU A 587 -0.26 -16.25 19.50
C LEU A 587 -1.15 -15.66 18.40
N ILE A 588 -0.51 -15.30 17.29
CA ILE A 588 -1.13 -14.90 16.01
C ILE A 588 -1.51 -16.17 15.24
N GLY A 589 -0.60 -17.15 15.16
CA GLY A 589 -0.79 -18.40 14.44
C GLY A 589 -0.52 -18.26 12.93
N GLY A 590 -1.15 -19.16 12.17
CA GLY A 590 -1.03 -19.22 10.72
C GLY A 590 -1.92 -20.32 10.16
N GLN A 591 -1.89 -20.51 8.84
CA GLN A 591 -2.70 -21.56 8.23
C GLN A 591 -2.01 -22.24 7.04
N LEU A 592 -2.05 -23.57 7.08
CA LEU A 592 -1.69 -24.46 5.99
C LEU A 592 -2.99 -25.02 5.38
N LEU A 593 -3.16 -24.82 4.08
CA LEU A 593 -4.27 -25.37 3.31
C LEU A 593 -3.73 -26.22 2.17
N PHE A 594 -4.07 -27.50 2.14
CA PHE A 594 -3.56 -28.44 1.15
C PHE A 594 -4.62 -28.79 0.12
N ASN A 595 -4.24 -28.75 -1.17
CA ASN A 595 -5.04 -29.38 -2.22
C ASN A 595 -4.76 -30.89 -2.21
N ILE A 596 -5.67 -31.64 -1.59
CA ILE A 596 -5.61 -33.10 -1.51
C ILE A 596 -6.12 -33.65 -2.85
N SER A 597 -6.92 -34.70 -2.83
CA SER A 597 -7.55 -35.29 -4.00
C SER A 597 -8.45 -36.41 -3.52
N LYS A 598 -9.49 -36.70 -4.30
CA LYS A 598 -10.26 -37.93 -4.18
C LYS A 598 -9.35 -39.17 -4.10
N GLN A 599 -8.26 -39.16 -4.87
CA GLN A 599 -7.32 -40.27 -4.98
C GLN A 599 -6.65 -40.64 -3.65
N ALA A 600 -6.65 -39.73 -2.67
CA ALA A 600 -6.14 -40.00 -1.32
C ALA A 600 -7.05 -40.94 -0.51
N LEU A 601 -8.35 -40.91 -0.78
CA LEU A 601 -9.39 -41.67 -0.05
C LEU A 601 -9.90 -42.85 -0.86
N ASN A 602 -10.00 -42.69 -2.18
CA ASN A 602 -10.51 -43.70 -3.10
C ASN A 602 -9.62 -43.77 -4.35
N PRO A 603 -8.56 -44.61 -4.31
CA PRO A 603 -7.63 -44.76 -5.41
C PRO A 603 -8.31 -45.31 -6.68
N GLY A 604 -7.99 -44.69 -7.82
CA GLY A 604 -8.43 -45.13 -9.14
C GLY A 604 -7.38 -46.02 -9.83
N LYS A 605 -7.85 -46.92 -10.72
CA LYS A 605 -6.95 -47.71 -11.58
C LYS A 605 -6.04 -46.78 -12.39
N GLY A 606 -4.73 -47.06 -12.39
CA GLY A 606 -3.73 -46.29 -13.13
C GLY A 606 -3.23 -45.02 -12.43
N PHE A 607 -3.71 -44.73 -11.21
CA PHE A 607 -3.35 -43.51 -10.45
C PHE A 607 -2.46 -43.81 -9.26
N GLY A 608 -1.86 -44.99 -9.18
CA GLY A 608 -1.14 -45.45 -7.98
C GLY A 608 -0.12 -44.44 -7.46
N SER A 609 0.76 -43.93 -8.31
CA SER A 609 1.79 -42.95 -7.92
C SER A 609 1.23 -41.61 -7.43
N TYR A 610 0.14 -41.12 -8.04
CA TYR A 610 -0.51 -39.88 -7.62
C TYR A 610 -1.35 -40.08 -6.35
N GLY A 611 -2.13 -41.16 -6.29
CA GLY A 611 -2.98 -41.51 -5.16
C GLY A 611 -2.18 -41.78 -3.90
N ILE A 612 -1.10 -42.57 -3.97
CA ILE A 612 -0.20 -42.82 -2.84
C ILE A 612 0.40 -41.52 -2.31
N ALA A 613 0.91 -40.65 -3.20
CA ALA A 613 1.45 -39.36 -2.81
C ALA A 613 0.40 -38.46 -2.13
N LYS A 614 -0.84 -38.42 -2.67
CA LYS A 614 -1.94 -37.64 -2.07
C LYS A 614 -2.49 -38.25 -0.77
N SER A 615 -2.45 -39.57 -0.58
CA SER A 615 -2.72 -40.22 0.71
C SER A 615 -1.65 -39.86 1.75
N ALA A 616 -0.37 -39.86 1.36
CA ALA A 616 0.71 -39.39 2.23
C ALA A 616 0.56 -37.90 2.57
N LEU A 617 0.15 -37.07 1.61
CA LEU A 617 -0.14 -35.66 1.83
C LEU A 617 -1.30 -35.44 2.82
N LEU A 618 -2.36 -36.25 2.75
CA LEU A 618 -3.46 -36.21 3.71
C LEU A 618 -2.98 -36.54 5.13
N ALA A 619 -2.10 -37.54 5.28
CA ALA A 619 -1.50 -37.85 6.58
C ALA A 619 -0.61 -36.71 7.07
N LEU A 620 0.22 -36.12 6.20
CA LEU A 620 1.07 -34.97 6.51
C LEU A 620 0.26 -33.76 6.99
N MET A 621 -0.85 -33.44 6.31
CA MET A 621 -1.75 -32.36 6.69
C MET A 621 -2.27 -32.55 8.12
N LYS A 622 -2.67 -33.77 8.49
CA LYS A 622 -3.09 -34.10 9.85
C LYS A 622 -1.94 -34.02 10.86
N GLN A 623 -0.73 -34.44 10.47
CA GLN A 623 0.44 -34.37 11.34
C GLN A 623 0.75 -32.92 11.74
N TYR A 624 0.79 -31.99 10.78
CA TYR A 624 0.95 -30.56 11.08
C TYR A 624 -0.15 -30.01 11.98
N ALA A 625 -1.39 -30.49 11.85
CA ALA A 625 -2.48 -30.06 12.72
C ALA A 625 -2.25 -30.47 14.19
N ILE A 626 -1.71 -31.67 14.41
CA ILE A 626 -1.38 -32.19 15.74
C ILE A 626 -0.18 -31.46 16.33
N GLU A 627 0.88 -31.29 15.56
CA GLU A 627 2.16 -30.74 16.05
C GLU A 627 2.12 -29.22 16.24
N GLU A 628 1.51 -28.48 15.32
CA GLU A 628 1.50 -27.02 15.35
C GLU A 628 0.20 -26.41 15.90
N GLY A 629 -0.83 -27.22 16.16
CA GLY A 629 -2.14 -26.74 16.62
C GLY A 629 -2.08 -25.95 17.94
N SER A 630 -1.20 -26.35 18.86
CA SER A 630 -0.97 -25.62 20.13
C SER A 630 -0.41 -24.20 19.92
N ARG A 631 0.21 -23.96 18.76
CA ARG A 631 0.71 -22.65 18.32
C ARG A 631 -0.33 -21.85 17.53
N LYS A 632 -1.59 -22.31 17.47
CA LYS A 632 -2.66 -21.76 16.62
C LYS A 632 -2.35 -21.79 15.12
N ILE A 633 -1.39 -22.60 14.69
CA ILE A 633 -1.17 -22.85 13.27
C ILE A 633 -2.13 -23.96 12.86
N ARG A 634 -3.12 -23.60 12.04
CA ARG A 634 -4.16 -24.51 11.58
C ARG A 634 -3.69 -25.23 10.32
N SER A 635 -4.03 -26.51 10.18
CA SER A 635 -3.69 -27.29 8.99
C SER A 635 -4.93 -28.04 8.51
N ASN A 636 -5.40 -27.73 7.31
CA ASN A 636 -6.62 -28.32 6.74
C ASN A 636 -6.41 -28.66 5.26
N GLY A 637 -7.33 -29.42 4.67
CA GLY A 637 -7.28 -29.76 3.25
C GLY A 637 -8.62 -29.65 2.54
N VAL A 638 -8.55 -29.50 1.22
CA VAL A 638 -9.69 -29.63 0.32
C VAL A 638 -9.52 -30.91 -0.51
N ASN A 639 -10.56 -31.72 -0.53
CA ASN A 639 -10.66 -32.95 -1.32
C ASN A 639 -11.60 -32.69 -2.50
N ALA A 640 -11.04 -32.48 -3.69
CA ALA A 640 -11.81 -32.19 -4.88
C ALA A 640 -11.84 -33.37 -5.88
N ASP A 641 -12.91 -33.50 -6.67
CA ASP A 641 -13.05 -34.50 -7.74
C ASP A 641 -13.44 -33.86 -9.08
N ARG A 642 -12.90 -34.41 -10.17
CA ARG A 642 -13.26 -34.10 -11.57
C ARG A 642 -13.36 -32.60 -11.93
N ILE A 643 -12.29 -31.85 -11.71
CA ILE A 643 -12.18 -30.45 -12.15
C ILE A 643 -11.41 -30.39 -13.46
N ARG A 644 -12.02 -29.79 -14.50
CA ARG A 644 -11.33 -29.53 -15.77
C ARG A 644 -10.10 -28.68 -15.51
N SER A 645 -8.94 -29.22 -15.81
CA SER A 645 -7.65 -28.61 -15.43
C SER A 645 -6.52 -29.24 -16.23
N GLY A 646 -5.28 -28.79 -16.00
CA GLY A 646 -4.10 -29.49 -16.52
C GLY A 646 -3.99 -30.94 -16.05
N LEU A 647 -4.56 -31.28 -14.88
CA LEU A 647 -4.60 -32.64 -14.32
C LEU A 647 -5.70 -33.53 -14.93
N LEU A 648 -6.86 -32.95 -15.26
CA LEU A 648 -7.96 -33.64 -15.95
C LEU A 648 -8.30 -32.83 -17.22
N ASN A 649 -7.50 -33.08 -18.26
CA ASN A 649 -7.62 -32.38 -19.53
C ASN A 649 -8.72 -32.99 -20.42
N GLN A 650 -8.98 -32.34 -21.54
CA GLN A 650 -10.06 -32.72 -22.45
C GLN A 650 -9.88 -34.12 -23.04
N ASP A 651 -8.65 -34.52 -23.33
CA ASP A 651 -8.33 -35.85 -23.87
C ASP A 651 -8.62 -36.96 -22.85
N MET A 652 -8.21 -36.77 -21.60
CA MET A 652 -8.50 -37.69 -20.51
C MET A 652 -10.01 -37.81 -20.23
N ILE A 653 -10.75 -36.70 -20.31
CA ILE A 653 -12.20 -36.71 -20.16
C ILE A 653 -12.84 -37.52 -21.31
N ALA A 654 -12.39 -37.31 -22.55
CA ALA A 654 -12.88 -38.04 -23.71
C ALA A 654 -12.59 -39.54 -23.62
N GLU A 655 -11.36 -39.92 -23.27
CA GLU A 655 -10.94 -41.32 -23.13
C GLU A 655 -11.76 -42.05 -22.05
N ARG A 656 -11.97 -41.40 -20.89
CA ARG A 656 -12.66 -42.02 -19.76
C ARG A 656 -14.17 -42.07 -19.89
N SER A 657 -14.77 -41.06 -20.49
CA SER A 657 -16.20 -41.08 -20.80
C SER A 657 -16.48 -42.23 -21.77
N LYS A 658 -15.64 -42.38 -22.82
CA LYS A 658 -15.70 -43.50 -23.77
C LYS A 658 -15.51 -44.87 -23.09
N SER A 659 -14.50 -45.03 -22.23
CA SER A 659 -14.26 -46.32 -21.54
C SER A 659 -15.39 -46.73 -20.58
N ARG A 660 -16.20 -45.77 -20.14
CA ARG A 660 -17.39 -46.00 -19.30
C ARG A 660 -18.70 -46.05 -20.09
N GLY A 661 -18.67 -45.87 -21.41
CA GLY A 661 -19.86 -45.87 -22.25
C GLY A 661 -20.84 -44.72 -21.97
N ILE A 662 -20.34 -43.57 -21.49
CA ILE A 662 -21.15 -42.39 -21.14
C ILE A 662 -20.63 -41.15 -21.86
N THR A 663 -21.45 -40.09 -21.91
CA THR A 663 -21.02 -38.79 -22.43
C THR A 663 -20.03 -38.10 -21.51
N GLN A 664 -19.26 -37.13 -22.03
CA GLN A 664 -18.37 -36.31 -21.20
C GLN A 664 -19.14 -35.54 -20.12
N LYS A 665 -20.35 -35.06 -20.44
CA LYS A 665 -21.22 -34.37 -19.48
C LYS A 665 -21.59 -35.31 -18.33
N GLU A 666 -22.09 -36.50 -18.64
CA GLU A 666 -22.42 -37.52 -17.63
C GLU A 666 -21.20 -37.99 -16.83
N TYR A 667 -20.02 -38.05 -17.45
CA TYR A 667 -18.78 -38.35 -16.74
C TYR A 667 -18.44 -37.25 -15.72
N MET A 668 -18.54 -35.98 -16.10
CA MET A 668 -18.20 -34.86 -15.23
C MET A 668 -19.25 -34.63 -14.14
N SER A 669 -20.52 -34.91 -14.44
CA SER A 669 -21.64 -34.81 -13.49
C SER A 669 -22.05 -36.16 -12.88
N GLY A 670 -21.20 -37.19 -12.97
CA GLY A 670 -21.45 -38.54 -12.47
C GLY A 670 -21.23 -38.66 -10.97
N ASN A 671 -21.88 -37.78 -10.19
CA ASN A 671 -21.90 -37.69 -8.73
C ASN A 671 -23.35 -37.60 -8.23
N LEU A 672 -23.57 -37.66 -6.91
CA LEU A 672 -24.93 -37.72 -6.34
C LEU A 672 -25.78 -36.49 -6.64
N LEU A 673 -25.16 -35.30 -6.68
CA LEU A 673 -25.84 -34.04 -7.01
C LEU A 673 -26.06 -33.84 -8.51
N ARG A 674 -25.51 -34.71 -9.36
CA ARG A 674 -25.60 -34.64 -10.82
C ARG A 674 -25.13 -33.31 -11.41
N THR A 675 -24.09 -32.71 -10.82
CA THR A 675 -23.52 -31.43 -11.27
C THR A 675 -22.04 -31.55 -11.58
N GLU A 676 -21.54 -30.72 -12.49
CA GLU A 676 -20.10 -30.58 -12.68
C GLU A 676 -19.50 -29.74 -11.53
N VAL A 677 -18.31 -30.11 -11.07
CA VAL A 677 -17.55 -29.37 -10.05
C VAL A 677 -16.50 -28.51 -10.74
N THR A 678 -16.45 -27.24 -10.36
CA THR A 678 -15.61 -26.21 -10.99
C THR A 678 -14.47 -25.78 -10.06
N ALA A 679 -13.50 -25.04 -10.62
CA ALA A 679 -12.45 -24.41 -9.82
C ALA A 679 -13.00 -23.37 -8.83
N LYS A 680 -14.15 -22.75 -9.14
CA LYS A 680 -14.83 -21.79 -8.26
C LYS A 680 -15.32 -22.49 -7.00
N ASP A 681 -15.94 -23.66 -7.13
CA ASP A 681 -16.43 -24.46 -5.99
C ASP A 681 -15.26 -24.87 -5.06
N VAL A 682 -14.11 -25.24 -5.64
CA VAL A 682 -12.90 -25.59 -4.88
C VAL A 682 -12.32 -24.37 -4.17
N SER A 683 -12.27 -23.22 -4.85
CA SER A 683 -11.82 -21.95 -4.28
C SER A 683 -12.67 -21.51 -3.08
N GLU A 684 -14.00 -21.65 -3.17
CA GLU A 684 -14.93 -21.35 -2.07
C GLU A 684 -14.69 -22.23 -0.84
N ALA A 685 -14.31 -23.50 -1.03
CA ALA A 685 -13.93 -24.37 0.08
C ALA A 685 -12.62 -23.94 0.76
N PHE A 686 -11.60 -23.56 -0.03
CA PHE A 686 -10.36 -23.00 0.51
C PHE A 686 -10.61 -21.70 1.29
N LEU A 687 -11.42 -20.81 0.73
CA LEU A 687 -11.82 -19.56 1.40
C LEU A 687 -12.58 -19.85 2.70
N SER A 688 -13.50 -20.82 2.68
CA SER A 688 -14.24 -21.22 3.88
C SER A 688 -13.30 -21.70 4.98
N LEU A 689 -12.36 -22.60 4.66
CA LEU A 689 -11.34 -23.05 5.62
C LEU A 689 -10.49 -21.90 6.15
N ALA A 690 -10.10 -20.96 5.29
CA ALA A 690 -9.37 -19.76 5.68
C ALA A 690 -10.07 -18.95 6.77
N LEU A 691 -11.38 -18.82 6.67
CA LEU A 691 -12.20 -18.07 7.62
C LEU A 691 -12.55 -18.87 8.89
N MET A 692 -12.47 -20.20 8.86
CA MET A 692 -12.86 -21.09 9.98
C MET A 692 -11.80 -21.17 11.10
N GLN A 693 -11.68 -20.11 11.91
CA GLN A 693 -10.65 -19.94 12.95
C GLN A 693 -10.58 -21.05 14.03
N LYS A 694 -11.60 -21.91 14.16
CA LYS A 694 -11.66 -23.02 15.13
C LYS A 694 -11.56 -24.41 14.49
N THR A 695 -11.11 -24.49 13.24
CA THR A 695 -11.00 -25.75 12.48
C THR A 695 -9.54 -26.05 12.13
N THR A 696 -9.06 -27.23 12.55
CA THR A 696 -7.74 -27.79 12.18
C THR A 696 -7.87 -29.31 12.04
N GLY A 697 -7.04 -29.94 11.21
CA GLY A 697 -7.14 -31.35 10.82
C GLY A 697 -8.35 -31.68 9.93
N GLY A 698 -9.09 -30.67 9.47
CA GLY A 698 -10.31 -30.80 8.69
C GLY A 698 -10.04 -31.08 7.22
N LEU A 699 -10.93 -31.87 6.61
CA LEU A 699 -10.95 -32.14 5.18
C LEU A 699 -12.33 -31.79 4.61
N ILE A 700 -12.41 -30.72 3.80
CA ILE A 700 -13.66 -30.36 3.11
C ILE A 700 -13.71 -31.06 1.76
N THR A 701 -14.80 -31.77 1.48
CA THR A 701 -15.00 -32.47 0.21
C THR A 701 -15.81 -31.61 -0.77
N VAL A 702 -15.33 -31.51 -2.01
CA VAL A 702 -15.92 -30.74 -3.11
C VAL A 702 -15.96 -31.64 -4.36
N ASP A 703 -16.96 -32.52 -4.43
CA ASP A 703 -17.02 -33.58 -5.46
C ASP A 703 -18.45 -33.87 -5.98
N GLY A 704 -19.44 -33.08 -5.57
CA GLY A 704 -20.86 -33.29 -5.88
C GLY A 704 -21.44 -34.56 -5.23
N GLY A 705 -20.80 -35.12 -4.21
CA GLY A 705 -21.20 -36.32 -3.51
C GLY A 705 -20.63 -37.60 -4.15
N ASN A 706 -19.31 -37.76 -4.20
CA ASN A 706 -18.71 -39.03 -4.64
C ASN A 706 -18.80 -40.05 -3.51
N ALA A 707 -19.82 -40.93 -3.54
CA ALA A 707 -20.09 -41.91 -2.47
C ALA A 707 -18.87 -42.75 -2.08
N SER A 708 -18.03 -43.12 -3.05
CA SER A 708 -16.84 -43.94 -2.80
C SER A 708 -15.69 -43.18 -2.14
N ALA A 709 -15.71 -41.85 -2.12
CA ALA A 709 -14.68 -40.99 -1.54
C ALA A 709 -15.17 -40.16 -0.36
N MET A 710 -16.36 -40.46 0.18
CA MET A 710 -16.86 -39.85 1.41
C MET A 710 -15.90 -40.11 2.56
N VAL A 711 -15.52 -39.06 3.26
CA VAL A 711 -14.72 -39.14 4.48
C VAL A 711 -15.54 -39.87 5.55
N ARG A 712 -14.98 -40.91 6.17
CA ARG A 712 -15.61 -41.68 7.25
C ARG A 712 -14.84 -41.53 8.55
#